data_AF-A0A968VLI2-F1
#
_entry.id   AF-A0A968VLI2-F1
#
_cell.length_a   1.000
_cell.length_b   1.000
_cell.length_c   1.000
_cell.angle_alpha   90.00
_cell.angle_beta   90.00
_cell.angle_gamma   90.00
#
_symmetry.space_group_name_H-M   'P 1'
#
loop_
_entity.id
_entity.type
_entity.pdbx_description
1 polymer ?
#
loop_
_entity_poly.entity_id
_entity_poly.type
_entity_poly.pdbx_seq_one_letter_code
_entity_poly.pdbx_strand_id
1 'polypeptide(L)'
;MTAAGRDAFYAWLRPQDQERITARWGNFPGDIAPLGRDAVRLGGMQLGNIYIGVQPMIGMPGDPMRLLFDRENTPHHQFALFYKYIAEDFAADAIVHLGMHGTAEWMPGVQLGPTADCWPDVLLGSVPNFYVYPINNPAEANIAKRRGYSTIIGHAIPPYGRAGLYRELQALRDLIQDSGFRIQDSEGSEQSTEHRAQSTEHRTQNLEPRTQTRHDPVAAQHAAPIDPTGHHAAQSQNQGTIELGNHEHSAQCISSDEEAILQKIALLNLDSDLVRGSDEAFSAFAARVYRYLRELEQTLIIDSLHELGTAPPPEQQLSLIVEALKIGRDGNAGLADVIADGKLQLADYAALLTHARAGDGVAQAQREQIETVCNTFVERAIIRQEALELVAAELQLAGVIARLQPLMQHGTQMLVALRDNTQEIGYLLKGLAGGYIPGAPGGDLIRDGLAVLPTGRNIHSLDPFRIPGESAYKRGIRIAEALISAHRSENAGAYPETIAQVLWGLDTIKTKGESSRSCWGGSGHGRGKTARAKGCVMPSSRLRNWGDRASMCGGRPRVCSATPLPARWTCSIDWCAKRHRPMNRRNGTISGRMSTRCWQRGRASRRQPRASSPRRKAPTAQMWTKRSRAAPGRNAPN
;
A
#
# COMPACT_ATOMS: atom_id res chain seq x y z
N MET A 1 31.07 -4.33 -25.81
CA MET A 1 29.98 -5.12 -25.21
C MET A 1 30.61 -6.30 -24.50
N THR A 2 30.16 -6.61 -23.28
CA THR A 2 30.56 -7.84 -22.59
C THR A 2 29.87 -9.05 -23.23
N ALA A 3 30.56 -10.19 -23.27
CA ALA A 3 29.98 -11.46 -23.68
C ALA A 3 30.62 -12.59 -22.86
N ALA A 4 29.85 -13.62 -22.55
CA ALA A 4 30.34 -14.81 -21.85
C ALA A 4 30.35 -16.00 -22.82
N GLY A 5 31.49 -16.68 -22.90
CA GLY A 5 31.71 -17.81 -23.80
C GLY A 5 31.12 -19.12 -23.30
N ARG A 6 31.03 -20.10 -24.21
CA ARG A 6 30.59 -21.46 -23.93
C ARG A 6 31.40 -22.12 -22.81
N ASP A 7 32.72 -22.01 -22.86
CA ASP A 7 33.60 -22.68 -21.88
C ASP A 7 33.37 -22.16 -20.46
N ALA A 8 33.03 -20.88 -20.32
CA ALA A 8 32.67 -20.26 -19.04
C ALA A 8 31.36 -20.84 -18.45
N PHE A 9 30.39 -21.24 -19.29
CA PHE A 9 29.19 -21.95 -18.83
C PHE A 9 29.52 -23.31 -18.22
N TYR A 10 30.43 -24.06 -18.87
CA TYR A 10 30.85 -25.38 -18.40
C TYR A 10 31.86 -25.33 -17.24
N ALA A 11 32.53 -24.20 -17.03
CA ALA A 11 33.49 -23.99 -15.94
C ALA A 11 32.87 -23.40 -14.66
N TRP A 12 32.01 -22.39 -14.75
CA TRP A 12 31.51 -21.63 -13.59
C TRP A 12 30.25 -22.22 -12.93
N LEU A 13 29.56 -23.15 -13.59
CA LEU A 13 28.35 -23.80 -13.08
C LEU A 13 28.62 -25.28 -12.81
N ARG A 14 27.97 -25.86 -11.79
CA ARG A 14 28.05 -27.30 -11.50
C ARG A 14 27.37 -28.09 -12.64
N PRO A 15 27.81 -29.32 -13.00
CA PRO A 15 27.17 -30.13 -14.04
C PRO A 15 25.66 -30.28 -13.86
N GLN A 16 25.19 -30.50 -12.62
CA GLN A 16 23.76 -30.56 -12.29
C GLN A 16 23.00 -29.26 -12.62
N ASP A 17 23.62 -28.08 -12.48
CA ASP A 17 22.99 -26.81 -12.84
C ASP A 17 23.03 -26.58 -14.36
N GLN A 18 24.12 -26.97 -15.03
CA GLN A 18 24.22 -26.97 -16.49
C GLN A 18 23.11 -27.84 -17.10
N GLU A 19 22.86 -29.03 -16.57
CA GLU A 19 21.77 -29.92 -16.94
C GLU A 19 20.39 -29.29 -16.70
N ARG A 20 20.15 -28.72 -15.51
CA ARG A 20 18.88 -28.04 -15.15
C ARG A 20 18.56 -26.86 -16.09
N ILE A 21 19.57 -26.10 -16.51
CA ILE A 21 19.41 -25.01 -17.48
C ILE A 21 19.15 -25.59 -18.87
N THR A 22 19.97 -26.54 -19.32
CA THR A 22 19.91 -27.15 -20.65
C THR A 22 18.58 -27.87 -20.91
N ALA A 23 18.04 -28.56 -19.90
CA ALA A 23 16.76 -29.26 -19.97
C ALA A 23 15.55 -28.33 -20.19
N ARG A 24 15.67 -27.04 -19.89
CA ARG A 24 14.59 -26.04 -20.03
C ARG A 24 14.82 -25.05 -21.18
N TRP A 25 16.08 -24.67 -21.43
CA TRP A 25 16.46 -23.62 -22.38
C TRP A 25 17.25 -24.12 -23.60
N GLY A 26 17.34 -25.44 -23.76
CA GLY A 26 18.13 -26.08 -24.81
C GLY A 26 19.64 -25.96 -24.58
N ASN A 27 20.42 -26.53 -25.50
CA ASN A 27 21.87 -26.43 -25.48
C ASN A 27 22.33 -24.97 -25.54
N PHE A 28 23.44 -24.67 -24.86
CA PHE A 28 24.12 -23.38 -24.95
C PHE A 28 24.36 -22.98 -26.43
N PRO A 29 24.12 -21.72 -26.84
CA PRO A 29 23.76 -20.54 -26.04
C PRO A 29 22.26 -20.38 -25.74
N GLY A 30 21.41 -21.25 -26.30
CA GLY A 30 19.96 -21.05 -26.34
C GLY A 30 19.54 -19.84 -27.20
N ASP A 31 18.23 -19.56 -27.20
CA ASP A 31 17.64 -18.52 -28.06
C ASP A 31 17.73 -17.09 -27.49
N ILE A 32 18.10 -16.95 -26.21
CA ILE A 32 18.07 -15.65 -25.50
C ILE A 32 19.44 -14.96 -25.57
N ALA A 33 19.49 -13.88 -26.34
CA ALA A 33 20.67 -13.03 -26.57
C ALA A 33 21.98 -13.75 -27.03
N PRO A 34 21.93 -14.72 -27.96
CA PRO A 34 23.13 -15.38 -28.46
C PRO A 34 24.07 -14.43 -29.23
N LEU A 35 25.35 -14.80 -29.26
CA LEU A 35 26.40 -14.16 -30.03
C LEU A 35 27.16 -15.24 -30.82
N GLY A 36 26.60 -15.62 -31.97
CA GLY A 36 27.06 -16.79 -32.71
C GLY A 36 26.59 -18.09 -32.06
N ARG A 37 27.43 -19.14 -32.07
CA ARG A 37 27.12 -20.46 -31.51
C ARG A 37 27.80 -20.74 -30.17
N ASP A 38 28.74 -19.90 -29.74
CA ASP A 38 29.65 -20.22 -28.64
C ASP A 38 29.81 -19.06 -27.63
N ALA A 39 28.89 -18.07 -27.65
CA ALA A 39 28.79 -17.03 -26.63
C ALA A 39 27.36 -16.47 -26.48
N VAL A 40 27.10 -15.81 -25.33
CA VAL A 40 25.92 -14.97 -25.07
C VAL A 40 26.33 -13.53 -24.78
N ARG A 41 25.50 -12.55 -25.14
CA ARG A 41 25.75 -11.12 -24.88
C ARG A 41 25.37 -10.77 -23.45
N LEU A 42 26.25 -10.11 -22.70
CA LEU A 42 25.93 -9.60 -21.37
C LEU A 42 25.65 -8.09 -21.42
N GLY A 43 24.55 -7.67 -20.78
CA GLY A 43 24.13 -6.28 -20.73
C GLY A 43 24.87 -5.52 -19.63
N GLY A 44 25.77 -4.62 -20.01
CA GLY A 44 26.43 -3.72 -19.06
C GLY A 44 27.60 -2.93 -19.64
N MET A 45 28.16 -2.06 -18.80
CA MET A 45 29.31 -1.21 -19.11
C MET A 45 30.29 -1.20 -17.93
N GLN A 46 31.58 -1.35 -18.22
CA GLN A 46 32.65 -1.21 -17.24
C GLN A 46 33.22 0.21 -17.27
N LEU A 47 33.41 0.80 -16.08
CA LEU A 47 33.96 2.13 -15.82
C LEU A 47 35.09 1.97 -14.80
N GLY A 48 36.26 1.55 -15.26
CA GLY A 48 37.38 1.17 -14.39
C GLY A 48 37.01 -0.01 -13.49
N ASN A 49 37.02 0.20 -12.18
CA ASN A 49 36.70 -0.82 -11.17
C ASN A 49 35.19 -0.93 -10.87
N ILE A 50 34.31 -0.30 -11.65
CA ILE A 50 32.86 -0.36 -11.49
C ILE A 50 32.25 -1.01 -12.73
N TYR A 51 31.42 -2.05 -12.55
CA TYR A 51 30.60 -2.63 -13.61
C TYR A 51 29.12 -2.28 -13.40
N ILE A 52 28.54 -1.52 -14.33
CA ILE A 52 27.12 -1.21 -14.36
C ILE A 52 26.44 -2.25 -15.25
N GLY A 53 25.96 -3.33 -14.62
CA GLY A 53 25.24 -4.41 -15.28
C GLY A 53 23.72 -4.18 -15.29
N VAL A 54 23.06 -4.50 -16.40
CA VAL A 54 21.60 -4.60 -16.49
C VAL A 54 21.21 -6.06 -16.32
N GLN A 55 20.55 -6.38 -15.21
CA GLN A 55 20.08 -7.75 -14.93
C GLN A 55 19.21 -8.26 -16.09
N PRO A 56 19.54 -9.41 -16.71
CA PRO A 56 18.68 -10.01 -17.72
C PRO A 56 17.29 -10.32 -17.16
N MET A 57 16.24 -10.24 -17.98
CA MET A 57 14.94 -10.80 -17.61
C MET A 57 15.09 -12.30 -17.35
N ILE A 58 14.26 -12.90 -16.49
CA ILE A 58 14.25 -14.38 -16.28
C ILE A 58 13.86 -15.17 -17.56
N GLY A 59 13.47 -14.49 -18.64
CA GLY A 59 13.32 -15.09 -19.97
C GLY A 59 12.04 -15.92 -20.16
N MET A 60 11.09 -15.81 -19.24
CA MET A 60 9.91 -16.68 -19.21
C MET A 60 8.92 -16.30 -20.33
N PRO A 61 8.55 -17.22 -21.25
CA PRO A 61 7.63 -16.92 -22.34
C PRO A 61 6.18 -16.80 -21.88
N GLY A 62 5.49 -15.72 -22.26
CA GLY A 62 4.07 -15.51 -21.99
C GLY A 62 3.79 -14.78 -20.67
N ASP A 63 2.81 -15.28 -19.91
CA ASP A 63 2.33 -14.65 -18.67
C ASP A 63 3.40 -14.63 -17.55
N PRO A 64 3.88 -13.46 -17.11
CA PRO A 64 4.90 -13.35 -16.07
C PRO A 64 4.44 -13.88 -14.70
N MET A 65 3.14 -13.95 -14.41
CA MET A 65 2.63 -14.45 -13.11
C MET A 65 2.98 -15.91 -12.87
N ARG A 66 3.20 -16.70 -13.93
CA ARG A 66 3.66 -18.09 -13.84
C ARG A 66 4.98 -18.24 -13.07
N LEU A 67 5.82 -17.19 -13.00
CA LEU A 67 7.07 -17.19 -12.23
C LEU A 67 6.85 -17.50 -10.74
N LEU A 68 5.73 -17.02 -10.18
CA LEU A 68 5.38 -17.20 -8.77
C LEU A 68 4.97 -18.65 -8.42
N PHE A 69 4.71 -19.48 -9.43
CA PHE A 69 4.18 -20.83 -9.28
C PHE A 69 5.08 -21.92 -9.88
N ASP A 70 5.89 -21.59 -10.89
CA ASP A 70 6.81 -22.51 -11.57
C ASP A 70 8.07 -22.79 -10.73
N ARG A 71 7.92 -23.69 -9.76
CA ARG A 71 9.00 -24.16 -8.87
C ARG A 71 10.14 -24.89 -9.59
N GLU A 72 9.93 -25.25 -10.86
CA GLU A 72 10.88 -25.93 -11.74
C GLU A 72 11.53 -24.96 -12.74
N ASN A 73 11.30 -23.65 -12.57
CA ASN A 73 11.96 -22.62 -13.38
C ASN A 73 13.47 -22.55 -13.08
N THR A 74 14.24 -22.25 -14.12
CA THR A 74 15.70 -22.19 -14.09
C THR A 74 16.16 -20.93 -14.83
N PRO A 75 17.30 -20.31 -14.47
CA PRO A 75 17.83 -19.19 -15.22
C PRO A 75 18.23 -19.68 -16.61
N HIS A 76 18.02 -18.88 -17.65
CA HIS A 76 18.61 -19.17 -18.96
C HIS A 76 20.11 -18.85 -18.97
N HIS A 77 20.80 -19.31 -20.02
CA HIS A 77 22.25 -19.20 -20.17
C HIS A 77 22.80 -17.80 -19.90
N GLN A 78 22.19 -16.76 -20.48
CA GLN A 78 22.59 -15.36 -20.25
C GLN A 78 22.35 -14.89 -18.80
N PHE A 79 21.26 -15.30 -18.15
CA PHE A 79 20.99 -14.91 -16.76
C PHE A 79 22.01 -15.52 -15.79
N ALA A 80 22.32 -16.81 -15.94
CA ALA A 80 23.30 -17.49 -15.12
C ALA A 80 24.72 -16.92 -15.33
N LEU A 81 25.10 -16.70 -16.61
CA LEU A 81 26.40 -16.14 -16.96
C LEU A 81 26.54 -14.65 -16.63
N PHE A 82 25.46 -13.87 -16.54
CA PHE A 82 25.54 -12.49 -16.05
C PHE A 82 26.07 -12.44 -14.62
N TYR A 83 25.51 -13.26 -13.73
CA TYR A 83 25.96 -13.34 -12.34
C TYR A 83 27.35 -13.97 -12.21
N LYS A 84 27.64 -15.03 -12.97
CA LYS A 84 28.97 -15.65 -12.96
C LYS A 84 30.06 -14.78 -13.58
N TYR A 85 29.78 -13.98 -14.61
CA TYR A 85 30.73 -12.97 -15.09
C TYR A 85 31.08 -11.95 -14.00
N ILE A 86 30.09 -11.45 -13.26
CA ILE A 86 30.32 -10.47 -12.18
C ILE A 86 31.19 -11.06 -11.05
N ALA A 87 30.96 -12.33 -10.69
CA ALA A 87 31.68 -12.99 -9.60
C ALA A 87 33.07 -13.54 -9.98
N GLU A 88 33.22 -14.08 -11.20
CA GLU A 88 34.37 -14.93 -11.57
C GLU A 88 35.34 -14.28 -12.57
N ASP A 89 34.87 -13.33 -13.41
CA ASP A 89 35.67 -12.73 -14.53
C ASP A 89 35.91 -11.23 -14.32
N PHE A 90 34.86 -10.47 -13.99
CA PHE A 90 34.99 -9.12 -13.44
C PHE A 90 35.44 -9.13 -11.97
N ALA A 91 35.34 -10.28 -11.28
CA ALA A 91 35.85 -10.52 -9.93
C ALA A 91 35.43 -9.46 -8.89
N ALA A 92 34.14 -9.15 -8.82
CA ALA A 92 33.61 -8.10 -7.94
C ALA A 92 33.81 -8.40 -6.44
N ASP A 93 34.45 -7.48 -5.71
CA ASP A 93 34.52 -7.51 -4.24
C ASP A 93 33.14 -7.39 -3.56
N ALA A 94 32.16 -6.77 -4.24
CA ALA A 94 30.78 -6.60 -3.79
C ALA A 94 29.83 -6.34 -4.96
N ILE A 95 28.55 -6.69 -4.79
CA ILE A 95 27.46 -6.37 -5.73
C ILE A 95 26.50 -5.39 -5.05
N VAL A 96 26.11 -4.31 -5.74
CA VAL A 96 25.07 -3.38 -5.28
C VAL A 96 23.87 -3.46 -6.23
N HIS A 97 22.75 -4.02 -5.74
CA HIS A 97 21.46 -3.96 -6.43
C HIS A 97 20.75 -2.65 -6.08
N LEU A 98 20.17 -2.00 -7.08
CA LEU A 98 19.41 -0.75 -6.94
C LEU A 98 17.94 -1.01 -7.33
N GLY A 99 17.00 -0.70 -6.44
CA GLY A 99 15.56 -0.80 -6.69
C GLY A 99 14.84 -1.86 -5.84
N MET A 100 13.51 -1.87 -5.92
CA MET A 100 12.65 -2.71 -5.05
C MET A 100 12.76 -4.21 -5.29
N HIS A 101 13.27 -4.66 -6.44
CA HIS A 101 13.45 -6.09 -6.69
C HIS A 101 14.71 -6.30 -7.54
N GLY A 102 15.57 -7.22 -7.12
CA GLY A 102 16.22 -8.08 -8.09
C GLY A 102 15.25 -9.21 -8.44
N THR A 103 15.66 -10.09 -9.34
CA THR A 103 14.90 -11.31 -9.64
C THR A 103 15.63 -12.59 -9.21
N ALA A 104 16.94 -12.51 -8.93
CA ALA A 104 17.76 -13.64 -8.51
C ALA A 104 17.36 -14.22 -7.14
N GLU A 105 16.99 -13.36 -6.18
CA GLU A 105 16.51 -13.75 -4.85
C GLU A 105 15.14 -14.44 -4.89
N TRP A 106 14.36 -14.22 -5.95
CA TRP A 106 13.04 -14.83 -6.17
C TRP A 106 13.10 -16.16 -6.94
N MET A 107 14.21 -16.45 -7.63
CA MET A 107 14.39 -17.69 -8.39
C MET A 107 14.22 -18.95 -7.50
N PRO A 108 13.71 -20.09 -8.03
CA PRO A 108 13.31 -21.22 -7.19
C PRO A 108 14.35 -21.76 -6.20
N GLY A 109 13.87 -22.12 -5.01
CA GLY A 109 14.67 -22.53 -3.85
C GLY A 109 13.88 -22.43 -2.54
N VAL A 110 14.46 -22.87 -1.41
CA VAL A 110 13.78 -22.90 -0.09
C VAL A 110 13.54 -21.51 0.50
N GLN A 111 12.45 -21.33 1.27
CA GLN A 111 11.98 -20.01 1.72
C GLN A 111 12.90 -19.26 2.70
N LEU A 112 13.77 -19.99 3.41
CA LEU A 112 14.72 -19.46 4.39
C LEU A 112 15.87 -20.45 4.54
N GLY A 113 17.11 -19.96 4.59
CA GLY A 113 18.32 -20.78 4.65
C GLY A 113 18.52 -21.55 3.34
N PRO A 114 18.94 -20.87 2.26
CA PRO A 114 19.18 -21.51 0.97
C PRO A 114 20.18 -22.66 1.08
N THR A 115 20.02 -23.63 0.20
CA THR A 115 21.00 -24.70 -0.03
C THR A 115 21.70 -24.46 -1.36
N ALA A 116 22.82 -25.15 -1.59
CA ALA A 116 23.58 -25.09 -2.85
C ALA A 116 22.74 -25.39 -4.11
N ASP A 117 21.55 -25.98 -4.00
CA ASP A 117 20.67 -26.30 -5.13
C ASP A 117 19.62 -25.21 -5.40
N CYS A 118 19.52 -24.22 -4.50
CA CYS A 118 18.64 -23.07 -4.64
C CYS A 118 19.28 -22.05 -5.58
N TRP A 119 18.55 -21.60 -6.61
CA TRP A 119 19.09 -20.65 -7.58
C TRP A 119 19.66 -19.35 -7.00
N PRO A 120 19.08 -18.73 -5.95
CA PRO A 120 19.70 -17.56 -5.31
C PRO A 120 21.13 -17.81 -4.84
N ASP A 121 21.43 -19.01 -4.34
CA ASP A 121 22.75 -19.42 -3.84
C ASP A 121 23.72 -19.68 -5.01
N VAL A 122 23.28 -20.44 -6.02
CA VAL A 122 24.06 -20.72 -7.26
C VAL A 122 24.46 -19.44 -8.01
N LEU A 123 23.58 -18.43 -7.99
CA LEU A 123 23.75 -17.16 -8.70
C LEU A 123 24.60 -16.15 -7.91
N LEU A 124 24.26 -15.88 -6.65
CA LEU A 124 24.90 -14.81 -5.86
C LEU A 124 26.15 -15.31 -5.11
N GLY A 125 26.19 -16.59 -4.77
CA GLY A 125 27.35 -17.24 -4.16
C GLY A 125 27.84 -16.55 -2.88
N SER A 126 29.16 -16.37 -2.80
CA SER A 126 29.86 -15.75 -1.67
C SER A 126 30.09 -14.25 -1.80
N VAL A 127 29.69 -13.62 -2.91
CA VAL A 127 30.00 -12.19 -3.14
C VAL A 127 29.11 -11.31 -2.24
N PRO A 128 29.69 -10.38 -1.45
CA PRO A 128 28.94 -9.45 -0.60
C PRO A 128 27.84 -8.70 -1.36
N ASN A 129 26.59 -9.04 -1.08
CA ASN A 129 25.42 -8.47 -1.73
C ASN A 129 24.84 -7.31 -0.92
N PHE A 130 24.75 -6.13 -1.52
CA PHE A 130 24.11 -4.95 -0.99
C PHE A 130 22.85 -4.60 -1.79
N TYR A 131 21.82 -4.07 -1.13
CA TYR A 131 20.61 -3.56 -1.76
C TYR A 131 20.29 -2.16 -1.26
N VAL A 132 20.09 -1.22 -2.19
CA VAL A 132 19.47 0.08 -1.90
C VAL A 132 17.96 -0.09 -2.05
N TYR A 133 17.23 0.04 -0.93
CA TYR A 133 15.84 -0.41 -0.80
C TYR A 133 14.97 0.59 -0.04
N PRO A 134 13.70 0.84 -0.40
CA PRO A 134 12.89 1.84 0.29
C PRO A 134 12.49 1.37 1.70
N ILE A 135 12.57 2.27 2.70
CA ILE A 135 12.20 1.98 4.10
C ILE A 135 10.78 1.41 4.26
N ASN A 136 9.88 1.71 3.32
CA ASN A 136 8.49 1.27 3.36
C ASN A 136 8.23 -0.13 2.79
N ASN A 137 9.25 -0.85 2.32
CA ASN A 137 9.12 -2.24 1.87
C ASN A 137 9.94 -3.24 2.73
N PRO A 138 9.69 -3.34 4.05
CA PRO A 138 10.39 -4.28 4.93
C PRO A 138 10.07 -5.75 4.65
N ALA A 139 9.02 -6.05 3.88
CA ALA A 139 8.58 -7.43 3.63
C ALA A 139 9.47 -8.14 2.60
N GLU A 140 9.85 -7.43 1.54
CA GLU A 140 10.61 -7.97 0.43
C GLU A 140 12.12 -7.72 0.63
N ALA A 141 12.49 -6.66 1.35
CA ALA A 141 13.84 -6.51 1.93
C ALA A 141 14.24 -7.73 2.78
N ASN A 142 13.28 -8.36 3.46
CA ASN A 142 13.50 -9.62 4.17
C ASN A 142 13.76 -10.81 3.23
N ILE A 143 13.18 -10.82 2.03
CA ILE A 143 13.38 -11.90 1.04
C ILE A 143 14.80 -11.80 0.48
N ALA A 144 15.24 -10.59 0.09
CA ALA A 144 16.62 -10.29 -0.28
C ALA A 144 17.62 -10.75 0.81
N LYS A 145 17.46 -10.32 2.07
CA LYS A 145 18.28 -10.79 3.21
C LYS A 145 18.33 -12.32 3.36
N ARG A 146 17.18 -13.00 3.23
CA ARG A 146 17.01 -14.42 3.58
C ARG A 146 17.38 -15.40 2.46
N ARG A 147 17.39 -14.93 1.21
CA ARG A 147 17.63 -15.75 0.01
C ARG A 147 18.82 -15.29 -0.81
N GLY A 148 19.08 -13.98 -0.88
CA GLY A 148 20.24 -13.40 -1.56
C GLY A 148 21.32 -12.86 -0.63
N TYR A 149 21.27 -13.21 0.66
CA TYR A 149 22.22 -12.80 1.70
C TYR A 149 22.41 -11.27 1.87
N SER A 150 21.45 -10.49 1.37
CA SER A 150 21.63 -9.04 1.16
C SER A 150 21.74 -8.22 2.46
N THR A 151 22.76 -7.38 2.54
CA THR A 151 22.79 -6.24 3.47
C THR A 151 22.01 -5.09 2.86
N ILE A 152 21.03 -4.56 3.59
CA ILE A 152 20.13 -3.53 3.07
C ILE A 152 20.62 -2.14 3.47
N ILE A 153 20.48 -1.17 2.58
CA ILE A 153 20.57 0.27 2.84
C ILE A 153 19.16 0.83 2.60
N GLY A 154 18.45 1.12 3.68
CA GLY A 154 17.09 1.67 3.62
C GLY A 154 17.10 3.14 3.18
N HIS A 155 16.55 3.48 2.02
CA HIS A 155 16.42 4.88 1.57
C HIS A 155 15.01 5.44 1.81
N ALA A 156 14.89 6.78 1.82
CA ALA A 156 13.62 7.47 1.98
C ALA A 156 12.63 7.08 0.87
N ILE A 157 11.34 7.09 1.18
CA ILE A 157 10.32 6.93 0.16
C ILE A 157 10.30 8.16 -0.75
N PRO A 158 9.94 8.00 -2.04
CA PRO A 158 9.50 9.14 -2.84
C PRO A 158 8.44 9.94 -2.05
N PRO A 159 8.53 11.27 -2.03
CA PRO A 159 7.67 12.10 -1.19
C PRO A 159 6.20 12.07 -1.65
N TYR A 160 5.32 12.54 -0.77
CA TYR A 160 3.89 12.63 -1.05
C TYR A 160 3.48 14.07 -1.37
N GLY A 161 2.84 14.23 -2.53
CA GLY A 161 2.05 15.41 -2.89
C GLY A 161 0.55 15.14 -2.72
N ARG A 162 -0.25 16.22 -2.76
CA ARG A 162 -1.70 16.11 -2.99
C ARG A 162 -1.93 15.88 -4.49
N ALA A 163 -2.86 14.98 -4.84
CA ALA A 163 -3.18 14.71 -6.25
C ALA A 163 -3.76 15.94 -6.98
N GLY A 164 -4.47 16.81 -6.26
CA GLY A 164 -5.13 17.98 -6.85
C GLY A 164 -6.28 17.60 -7.79
N LEU A 165 -6.82 18.58 -8.51
CA LEU A 165 -7.69 18.37 -9.66
C LEU A 165 -7.06 19.02 -10.89
N TYR A 166 -7.29 18.43 -12.07
CA TYR A 166 -6.75 18.93 -13.33
C TYR A 166 -7.84 19.00 -14.41
N ARG A 167 -7.71 19.99 -15.30
CA ARG A 167 -8.56 20.17 -16.49
C ARG A 167 -10.06 20.06 -16.14
N GLU A 168 -10.77 19.13 -16.78
CA GLU A 168 -12.20 18.96 -16.65
C GLU A 168 -12.69 18.58 -15.25
N LEU A 169 -11.87 17.91 -14.42
CA LEU A 169 -12.20 17.61 -13.03
C LEU A 169 -12.26 18.88 -12.18
N GLN A 170 -11.33 19.81 -12.41
CA GLN A 170 -11.33 21.10 -11.73
C GLN A 170 -12.54 21.93 -12.19
N ALA A 171 -12.77 22.03 -13.50
CA ALA A 171 -13.92 22.75 -14.04
C ALA A 171 -15.28 22.12 -13.65
N LEU A 172 -15.33 20.83 -13.26
CA LEU A 172 -16.53 20.24 -12.66
C LEU A 172 -16.71 20.64 -11.19
N ARG A 173 -15.63 20.63 -10.38
CA ARG A 173 -15.66 21.15 -8.99
C ARG A 173 -16.16 22.60 -8.98
N ASP A 174 -15.64 23.42 -9.89
CA ASP A 174 -15.93 24.85 -9.95
C ASP A 174 -17.38 25.10 -10.42
N LEU A 175 -17.86 24.37 -11.44
CA LEU A 175 -19.26 24.41 -11.87
C LEU A 175 -20.26 24.02 -10.77
N ILE A 176 -19.97 22.97 -9.98
CA ILE A 176 -20.83 22.56 -8.84
C ILE A 176 -20.77 23.57 -7.68
N GLN A 177 -19.67 24.31 -7.55
CA GLN A 177 -19.52 25.35 -6.55
C GLN A 177 -20.31 26.62 -6.90
N ASP A 178 -20.20 27.08 -8.14
CA ASP A 178 -20.81 28.35 -8.59
C ASP A 178 -22.33 28.24 -8.74
N SER A 179 -22.84 27.06 -9.11
CA SER A 179 -24.29 26.74 -9.16
C SER A 179 -24.95 26.57 -7.78
N GLY A 180 -24.20 26.72 -6.68
CA GLY A 180 -24.75 26.86 -5.33
C GLY A 180 -25.23 25.57 -4.67
N PHE A 181 -25.12 24.40 -5.32
CA PHE A 181 -25.56 23.09 -4.77
C PHE A 181 -24.79 22.61 -3.52
N ARG A 182 -23.86 23.41 -2.97
CA ARG A 182 -23.09 23.08 -1.76
C ARG A 182 -23.94 23.03 -0.48
N ILE A 183 -25.04 23.78 -0.38
CA ILE A 183 -25.88 23.82 0.84
C ILE A 183 -27.37 24.01 0.49
N GLN A 184 -28.15 22.94 0.70
CA GLN A 184 -29.59 23.00 1.02
C GLN A 184 -29.90 21.90 2.03
N ASP A 185 -29.48 22.11 3.28
CA ASP A 185 -29.95 21.29 4.40
C ASP A 185 -31.42 21.64 4.73
N SER A 186 -32.14 20.68 5.30
CA SER A 186 -33.52 20.85 5.75
C SER A 186 -33.61 21.62 7.08
N GLU A 187 -34.71 22.37 7.24
CA GLU A 187 -35.07 23.19 8.42
C GLU A 187 -34.25 24.48 8.62
N GLY A 188 -34.81 25.61 8.14
CA GLY A 188 -34.19 26.94 8.21
C GLY A 188 -34.97 28.04 7.47
N SER A 189 -36.30 28.00 7.51
CA SER A 189 -37.18 28.94 6.81
C SER A 189 -37.21 30.33 7.47
N GLU A 190 -37.45 31.37 6.64
CA GLU A 190 -37.81 32.74 7.03
C GLU A 190 -36.76 33.58 7.78
N GLN A 191 -35.83 34.21 7.04
CA GLN A 191 -35.35 35.60 7.30
C GLN A 191 -34.40 36.20 6.24
N SER A 192 -33.84 35.41 5.32
CA SER A 192 -32.79 35.88 4.39
C SER A 192 -33.27 36.62 3.13
N THR A 193 -34.57 36.71 2.87
CA THR A 193 -35.13 37.28 1.63
C THR A 193 -35.17 38.82 1.59
N GLU A 194 -35.34 39.50 2.72
CA GLU A 194 -35.55 40.97 2.72
C GLU A 194 -34.26 41.76 2.43
N HIS A 195 -33.10 41.31 2.95
CA HIS A 195 -31.84 42.04 2.78
C HIS A 195 -31.31 42.10 1.34
N ARG A 196 -31.72 41.18 0.46
CA ARG A 196 -31.23 41.13 -0.92
C ARG A 196 -31.93 42.12 -1.86
N ALA A 197 -33.13 42.59 -1.52
CA ALA A 197 -33.88 43.56 -2.34
C ALA A 197 -33.30 44.99 -2.25
N GLN A 198 -32.89 45.41 -1.05
CA GLN A 198 -32.44 46.79 -0.77
C GLN A 198 -31.06 47.14 -1.36
N SER A 199 -30.29 46.15 -1.82
CA SER A 199 -28.92 46.36 -2.35
C SER A 199 -28.88 46.76 -3.83
N THR A 200 -30.01 46.64 -4.56
CA THR A 200 -30.03 46.71 -6.03
C THR A 200 -30.31 48.09 -6.61
N GLU A 201 -30.90 49.02 -5.86
CA GLU A 201 -31.33 50.33 -6.39
C GLU A 201 -30.21 51.38 -6.49
N HIS A 202 -29.06 51.16 -5.80
CA HIS A 202 -28.04 52.19 -5.62
C HIS A 202 -26.88 52.20 -6.66
N ARG A 203 -26.97 51.42 -7.75
CA ARG A 203 -25.83 51.21 -8.69
C ARG A 203 -26.12 51.48 -10.18
N THR A 204 -26.96 52.48 -10.48
CA THR A 204 -27.32 52.87 -11.86
C THR A 204 -27.29 54.39 -12.09
N GLN A 205 -26.24 55.08 -11.62
CA GLN A 205 -25.92 56.45 -12.01
C GLN A 205 -24.42 56.61 -12.34
N ASN A 206 -24.12 57.60 -13.20
CA ASN A 206 -22.79 58.01 -13.70
C ASN A 206 -22.10 57.04 -14.69
N LEU A 207 -22.45 57.19 -15.97
CA LEU A 207 -21.61 56.88 -17.12
C LEU A 207 -21.62 58.09 -18.08
N GLU A 208 -20.46 58.71 -18.31
CA GLU A 208 -20.23 59.63 -19.44
C GLU A 208 -18.95 59.21 -20.19
N PRO A 209 -18.91 59.30 -21.54
CA PRO A 209 -17.78 58.84 -22.33
C PRO A 209 -16.75 59.95 -22.61
N ARG A 210 -15.47 59.57 -22.75
CA ARG A 210 -14.44 60.40 -23.41
C ARG A 210 -13.58 59.59 -24.37
N THR A 211 -12.94 60.29 -25.30
CA THR A 211 -12.57 59.81 -26.63
C THR A 211 -11.08 60.00 -26.95
N GLN A 212 -10.55 59.16 -27.86
CA GLN A 212 -9.34 59.41 -28.68
C GLN A 212 -7.98 59.44 -27.91
N THR A 213 -6.78 59.15 -28.47
CA THR A 213 -6.36 58.68 -29.82
C THR A 213 -4.96 58.04 -29.78
N ARG A 214 -4.69 57.11 -30.73
CA ARG A 214 -3.40 56.80 -31.42
C ARG A 214 -2.07 56.79 -30.64
N HIS A 215 -1.25 55.74 -30.82
CA HIS A 215 -0.17 55.75 -31.84
C HIS A 215 0.55 54.40 -32.04
N ASP A 216 0.50 53.89 -33.27
CA ASP A 216 1.42 52.90 -33.88
C ASP A 216 2.64 53.64 -34.53
N PRO A 217 3.69 52.97 -35.09
CA PRO A 217 3.87 51.55 -35.44
C PRO A 217 5.22 50.94 -34.95
N VAL A 218 5.67 49.73 -35.32
CA VAL A 218 6.26 49.32 -36.62
C VAL A 218 6.15 47.79 -36.83
N ALA A 219 5.70 47.42 -38.06
CA ALA A 219 6.01 46.30 -38.97
C ALA A 219 6.97 45.14 -38.52
N ALA A 220 7.00 43.94 -39.12
CA ALA A 220 6.67 43.43 -40.47
C ALA A 220 6.63 41.86 -40.44
N GLN A 221 6.41 41.01 -41.48
CA GLN A 221 5.66 40.86 -42.76
C GLN A 221 5.95 39.39 -43.22
N HIS A 222 5.24 38.65 -44.10
CA HIS A 222 4.02 38.82 -44.92
C HIS A 222 3.46 37.44 -45.36
N ALA A 223 2.16 37.37 -45.68
CA ALA A 223 1.49 36.84 -46.90
C ALA A 223 1.84 35.44 -47.51
N ALA A 224 1.04 34.79 -48.38
CA ALA A 224 -0.11 35.24 -49.21
C ALA A 224 -1.17 34.12 -49.47
N PRO A 225 -2.36 34.41 -50.10
CA PRO A 225 -3.53 33.50 -50.21
C PRO A 225 -3.90 33.12 -51.68
N ILE A 226 -5.22 33.14 -52.06
CA ILE A 226 -5.88 32.90 -53.38
C ILE A 226 -6.33 31.43 -53.62
N ASP A 227 -7.55 31.05 -54.09
CA ASP A 227 -8.89 31.71 -54.20
C ASP A 227 -10.04 30.66 -54.39
N PRO A 228 -11.36 31.02 -54.35
CA PRO A 228 -12.49 30.06 -54.28
C PRO A 228 -13.42 29.91 -55.52
N THR A 229 -13.86 28.68 -55.80
CA THR A 229 -15.06 28.29 -56.60
C THR A 229 -15.62 26.95 -56.05
N GLY A 230 -16.90 26.55 -56.12
CA GLY A 230 -18.14 27.19 -56.58
C GLY A 230 -18.93 26.30 -57.55
N HIS A 231 -20.10 25.72 -57.16
CA HIS A 231 -21.19 25.23 -58.04
C HIS A 231 -22.40 24.62 -57.27
N HIS A 232 -23.61 24.88 -57.79
CA HIS A 232 -24.89 24.11 -57.79
C HIS A 232 -25.45 23.31 -56.57
N ALA A 233 -26.74 22.97 -56.48
CA ALA A 233 -28.06 23.57 -56.82
C ALA A 233 -29.18 22.48 -56.67
N ALA A 234 -30.46 22.90 -56.65
CA ALA A 234 -31.69 22.09 -56.51
C ALA A 234 -31.89 21.43 -55.11
N GLN A 235 -32.95 21.68 -54.32
CA GLN A 235 -34.41 21.78 -54.54
C GLN A 235 -35.17 20.44 -54.53
N SER A 236 -35.99 20.27 -53.49
CA SER A 236 -37.44 20.09 -53.67
C SER A 236 -38.18 20.66 -52.44
N GLN A 237 -39.48 20.95 -52.59
CA GLN A 237 -40.36 21.42 -51.52
C GLN A 237 -41.34 20.29 -51.15
N ASN A 238 -41.87 20.31 -49.92
CA ASN A 238 -43.32 20.27 -49.79
C ASN A 238 -43.82 20.91 -48.48
N GLN A 239 -45.08 21.34 -48.47
CA GLN A 239 -45.78 21.89 -47.30
C GLN A 239 -46.76 20.87 -46.72
N GLY A 240 -47.09 21.00 -45.44
CA GLY A 240 -48.09 20.14 -44.78
C GLY A 240 -48.43 20.63 -43.38
N THR A 241 -49.50 21.42 -43.26
CA THR A 241 -49.99 21.95 -41.97
C THR A 241 -50.98 20.96 -41.35
N ILE A 242 -50.76 20.55 -40.10
CA ILE A 242 -51.74 19.85 -39.25
C ILE A 242 -51.70 20.48 -37.85
N GLU A 243 -52.84 20.44 -37.15
CA GLU A 243 -53.19 21.30 -36.02
C GLU A 243 -52.72 20.81 -34.63
N LEU A 244 -53.05 21.61 -33.61
CA LEU A 244 -52.68 21.46 -32.21
C LEU A 244 -53.14 20.14 -31.56
N GLY A 245 -52.26 19.54 -30.75
CA GLY A 245 -52.60 18.50 -29.78
C GLY A 245 -52.00 18.83 -28.41
N ASN A 246 -52.83 19.25 -27.45
CA ASN A 246 -52.37 19.59 -26.10
C ASN A 246 -51.98 18.32 -25.33
N HIS A 247 -50.70 18.20 -25.00
CA HIS A 247 -50.23 17.30 -23.94
C HIS A 247 -49.34 18.07 -22.97
N GLU A 248 -49.96 18.57 -21.89
CA GLU A 248 -49.27 19.10 -20.71
C GLU A 248 -48.62 17.95 -19.94
N HIS A 249 -47.48 17.46 -20.44
CA HIS A 249 -46.54 16.74 -19.58
C HIS A 249 -45.80 17.77 -18.73
N SER A 250 -45.82 17.57 -17.41
CA SER A 250 -45.13 18.38 -16.41
C SER A 250 -43.61 18.17 -16.48
N ALA A 251 -42.99 18.69 -17.53
CA ALA A 251 -41.55 18.80 -17.66
C ALA A 251 -41.02 19.70 -16.53
N GLN A 252 -40.49 19.08 -15.47
CA GLN A 252 -39.70 19.78 -14.47
C GLN A 252 -38.53 20.43 -15.21
N CYS A 253 -38.44 21.76 -15.14
CA CYS A 253 -37.46 22.52 -15.90
C CYS A 253 -36.07 22.25 -15.31
N ILE A 254 -35.35 21.32 -15.94
CA ILE A 254 -33.95 21.01 -15.62
C ILE A 254 -33.16 22.30 -15.78
N SER A 255 -32.45 22.72 -14.74
CA SER A 255 -31.59 23.91 -14.82
C SER A 255 -30.46 23.69 -15.83
N SER A 256 -30.03 24.75 -16.51
CA SER A 256 -28.86 24.73 -17.40
C SER A 256 -27.65 24.05 -16.76
N ASP A 257 -27.51 24.27 -15.44
CA ASP A 257 -26.38 23.88 -14.64
C ASP A 257 -26.47 22.38 -14.26
N GLU A 258 -27.67 21.85 -14.02
CA GLU A 258 -27.90 20.41 -13.84
C GLU A 258 -27.55 19.63 -15.11
N GLU A 259 -28.00 20.09 -16.28
CA GLU A 259 -27.66 19.41 -17.54
C GLU A 259 -26.14 19.50 -17.82
N ALA A 260 -25.54 20.68 -17.65
CA ALA A 260 -24.10 20.88 -17.82
C ALA A 260 -23.27 19.99 -16.87
N ILE A 261 -23.65 19.87 -15.60
CA ILE A 261 -22.99 18.98 -14.63
C ILE A 261 -23.13 17.51 -15.06
N LEU A 262 -24.32 17.07 -15.47
CA LEU A 262 -24.57 15.68 -15.88
C LEU A 262 -23.79 15.30 -17.16
N GLN A 263 -23.80 16.16 -18.18
CA GLN A 263 -22.99 15.98 -19.40
C GLN A 263 -21.50 15.88 -19.06
N LYS A 264 -21.03 16.70 -18.11
CA LYS A 264 -19.62 16.77 -17.70
C LYS A 264 -19.18 15.58 -16.83
N ILE A 265 -20.08 15.02 -16.01
CA ILE A 265 -19.90 13.75 -15.29
C ILE A 265 -19.73 12.59 -16.29
N ALA A 266 -20.59 12.50 -17.30
CA ALA A 266 -20.52 11.46 -18.33
C ALA A 266 -19.24 11.59 -19.19
N LEU A 267 -18.85 12.81 -19.58
CA LEU A 267 -17.59 13.08 -20.30
C LEU A 267 -16.35 12.61 -19.51
N LEU A 268 -16.42 12.65 -18.17
CA LEU A 268 -15.37 12.19 -17.27
C LEU A 268 -15.48 10.69 -16.92
N ASN A 269 -16.49 9.97 -17.40
CA ASN A 269 -16.84 8.58 -17.06
C ASN A 269 -17.15 8.37 -15.56
N LEU A 270 -17.48 9.46 -14.85
CA LEU A 270 -17.76 9.46 -13.42
C LEU A 270 -19.13 8.84 -13.07
N ASP A 271 -20.01 8.68 -14.07
CA ASP A 271 -21.27 7.95 -13.97
C ASP A 271 -21.08 6.47 -13.56
N SER A 272 -19.92 5.89 -13.86
CA SER A 272 -19.56 4.53 -13.44
C SER A 272 -19.25 4.39 -11.93
N ASP A 273 -18.64 5.41 -11.33
CA ASP A 273 -18.38 5.49 -9.88
C ASP A 273 -19.57 6.10 -9.09
N LEU A 274 -20.31 7.01 -9.74
CA LEU A 274 -21.28 7.91 -9.12
C LEU A 274 -22.64 7.84 -9.83
N VAL A 275 -23.27 6.66 -9.79
CA VAL A 275 -24.67 6.49 -10.20
C VAL A 275 -25.59 7.33 -9.32
N ARG A 276 -26.49 8.13 -9.90
CA ARG A 276 -27.57 8.85 -9.20
C ARG A 276 -28.72 7.90 -8.88
N GLY A 277 -29.25 7.95 -7.65
CA GLY A 277 -30.44 7.19 -7.26
C GLY A 277 -31.72 7.74 -7.91
N SER A 278 -32.70 6.89 -8.20
CA SER A 278 -34.00 7.31 -8.77
C SER A 278 -34.70 8.38 -7.93
N ASP A 279 -34.54 8.28 -6.61
CA ASP A 279 -35.21 9.09 -5.60
C ASP A 279 -34.28 10.20 -5.06
N GLU A 280 -33.10 10.36 -5.66
CA GLU A 280 -32.06 11.30 -5.21
C GLU A 280 -32.25 12.69 -5.88
N ALA A 281 -32.54 13.68 -5.04
CA ALA A 281 -32.59 15.08 -5.45
C ALA A 281 -31.24 15.52 -6.05
N PHE A 282 -31.26 16.33 -7.11
CA PHE A 282 -30.04 16.68 -7.83
C PHE A 282 -29.02 17.43 -6.97
N SER A 283 -29.47 18.29 -6.05
CA SER A 283 -28.60 18.95 -5.07
C SER A 283 -27.82 17.97 -4.20
N ALA A 284 -28.47 16.92 -3.70
CA ALA A 284 -27.82 15.86 -2.92
C ALA A 284 -26.81 15.05 -3.77
N PHE A 285 -27.17 14.77 -5.03
CA PHE A 285 -26.26 14.13 -5.99
C PHE A 285 -25.03 15.00 -6.29
N ALA A 286 -25.23 16.28 -6.60
CA ALA A 286 -24.16 17.24 -6.88
C ALA A 286 -23.22 17.43 -5.66
N ALA A 287 -23.78 17.51 -4.44
CA ALA A 287 -22.99 17.53 -3.20
C ALA A 287 -22.17 16.24 -3.01
N ARG A 288 -22.71 15.07 -3.37
CA ARG A 288 -22.00 13.79 -3.36
C ARG A 288 -20.88 13.72 -4.41
N VAL A 289 -21.09 14.27 -5.60
CA VAL A 289 -20.06 14.41 -6.65
C VAL A 289 -18.96 15.39 -6.19
N TYR A 290 -19.32 16.53 -5.60
CA TYR A 290 -18.37 17.48 -5.03
C TYR A 290 -17.51 16.84 -3.93
N ARG A 291 -18.11 16.04 -3.04
CA ARG A 291 -17.39 15.27 -2.03
C ARG A 291 -16.37 14.32 -2.65
N TYR A 292 -16.75 13.58 -3.70
CA TYR A 292 -15.83 12.67 -4.41
C TYR A 292 -14.64 13.44 -5.00
N LEU A 293 -14.90 14.54 -5.71
CA LEU A 293 -13.85 15.40 -6.28
C LEU A 293 -12.91 15.96 -5.18
N ARG A 294 -13.44 16.35 -4.02
CA ARG A 294 -12.63 16.82 -2.88
C ARG A 294 -11.82 15.69 -2.22
N GLU A 295 -12.32 14.45 -2.22
CA GLU A 295 -11.56 13.29 -1.74
C GLU A 295 -10.45 12.88 -2.72
N LEU A 296 -10.68 12.99 -4.04
CA LEU A 296 -9.61 12.87 -5.05
C LEU A 296 -8.56 13.97 -4.86
N GLU A 297 -8.98 15.24 -4.79
CA GLU A 297 -8.09 16.41 -4.67
C GLU A 297 -7.14 16.31 -3.46
N GLN A 298 -7.66 15.83 -2.33
CA GLN A 298 -6.91 15.71 -1.07
C GLN A 298 -6.16 14.38 -0.92
N THR A 299 -6.30 13.44 -1.86
CA THR A 299 -5.59 12.16 -1.82
C THR A 299 -4.08 12.37 -1.93
N LEU A 300 -3.33 11.68 -1.08
CA LEU A 300 -1.86 11.69 -1.10
C LEU A 300 -1.36 10.68 -2.13
N ILE A 301 -0.56 11.15 -3.07
CA ILE A 301 0.10 10.33 -4.10
C ILE A 301 1.60 10.58 -4.09
N ILE A 302 2.37 9.65 -4.65
CA ILE A 302 3.76 9.92 -5.01
C ILE A 302 3.74 10.82 -6.25
N ASP A 303 4.35 11.99 -6.16
CA ASP A 303 4.38 13.02 -7.22
C ASP A 303 5.72 13.06 -8.00
N SER A 304 6.73 12.36 -7.49
CA SER A 304 8.13 12.49 -7.90
C SER A 304 8.93 11.21 -7.57
N LEU A 305 10.26 11.25 -7.66
CA LEU A 305 11.15 10.13 -7.33
C LEU A 305 12.12 10.52 -6.21
N HIS A 306 12.58 9.55 -5.43
CA HIS A 306 13.65 9.76 -4.45
C HIS A 306 15.02 9.78 -5.12
N GLU A 307 15.89 10.72 -4.74
CA GLU A 307 17.30 10.77 -5.12
C GLU A 307 18.16 10.43 -3.90
N LEU A 308 19.04 9.44 -4.04
CA LEU A 308 19.76 8.86 -2.90
C LEU A 308 20.64 9.91 -2.19
N GLY A 309 20.42 10.12 -0.90
CA GLY A 309 21.14 11.10 -0.08
C GLY A 309 20.61 12.53 -0.12
N THR A 310 19.58 12.87 -0.92
CA THR A 310 18.95 14.20 -0.89
C THR A 310 17.79 14.26 0.11
N ALA A 311 17.42 15.46 0.54
CA ALA A 311 16.24 15.68 1.39
C ALA A 311 15.01 16.02 0.54
N PRO A 312 13.79 15.57 0.91
CA PRO A 312 12.57 15.93 0.20
C PRO A 312 12.35 17.46 0.13
N PRO A 313 11.79 18.01 -0.97
CA PRO A 313 11.31 19.39 -1.05
C PRO A 313 10.48 19.89 0.16
N PRO A 314 10.55 21.19 0.52
CA PRO A 314 9.95 21.72 1.75
C PRO A 314 8.43 21.51 1.89
N GLU A 315 7.66 21.67 0.81
CA GLU A 315 6.22 21.46 0.77
C GLU A 315 5.81 20.00 1.02
N GLN A 316 6.68 19.06 0.65
CA GLN A 316 6.51 17.63 0.93
C GLN A 316 6.99 17.27 2.34
N GLN A 317 8.03 17.93 2.88
CA GLN A 317 8.37 17.85 4.31
C GLN A 317 7.18 18.29 5.18
N LEU A 318 6.54 19.41 4.84
CA LEU A 318 5.33 19.91 5.49
C LEU A 318 4.21 18.86 5.41
N SER A 319 3.86 18.38 4.21
CA SER A 319 2.79 17.41 3.97
C SER A 319 3.01 16.10 4.76
N LEU A 320 4.23 15.57 4.74
CA LEU A 320 4.62 14.38 5.50
C LEU A 320 4.46 14.56 7.02
N ILE A 321 4.91 15.69 7.57
CA ILE A 321 4.84 15.96 9.01
C ILE A 321 3.40 16.23 9.46
N VAL A 322 2.62 16.97 8.69
CA VAL A 322 1.18 17.20 8.93
C VAL A 322 0.44 15.89 9.05
N GLU A 323 0.56 15.00 8.06
CA GLU A 323 -0.16 13.72 8.04
C GLU A 323 0.38 12.73 9.08
N ALA A 324 1.69 12.74 9.34
CA ALA A 324 2.25 11.94 10.43
C ALA A 324 1.74 12.40 11.80
N LEU A 325 1.66 13.71 12.07
CA LEU A 325 1.21 14.24 13.36
C LEU A 325 -0.30 14.08 13.60
N LYS A 326 -1.12 13.96 12.55
CA LYS A 326 -2.55 13.59 12.69
C LYS A 326 -2.76 12.21 13.31
N ILE A 327 -1.76 11.33 13.29
CA ILE A 327 -1.85 9.99 13.89
C ILE A 327 -1.43 10.05 15.36
N GLY A 328 -2.40 9.85 16.27
CA GLY A 328 -2.14 9.72 17.71
C GLY A 328 -1.22 8.53 18.05
N ARG A 329 -0.26 8.76 18.96
CA ARG A 329 0.79 7.79 19.35
C ARG A 329 0.87 7.62 20.87
N ASP A 330 1.16 6.38 21.28
CA ASP A 330 1.40 5.98 22.69
C ASP A 330 0.30 6.37 23.69
N GLY A 331 -0.95 6.46 23.20
CA GLY A 331 -2.13 6.83 23.98
C GLY A 331 -2.51 8.31 23.88
N ASN A 332 -1.65 9.15 23.30
CA ASN A 332 -1.93 10.56 23.04
C ASN A 332 -2.76 10.73 21.75
N ALA A 333 -3.56 11.80 21.74
CA ALA A 333 -4.33 12.23 20.58
C ALA A 333 -3.43 12.80 19.46
N GLY A 334 -3.90 12.78 18.22
CA GLY A 334 -3.22 13.38 17.07
C GLY A 334 -3.43 14.88 16.97
N LEU A 335 -2.67 15.54 16.09
CA LEU A 335 -2.74 16.98 15.86
C LEU A 335 -4.15 17.48 15.49
N ALA A 336 -4.85 16.75 14.61
CA ALA A 336 -6.23 17.09 14.25
C ALA A 336 -7.21 16.92 15.41
N ASP A 337 -7.04 15.90 16.26
CA ASP A 337 -7.86 15.70 17.46
C ASP A 337 -7.67 16.87 18.46
N VAL A 338 -6.41 17.28 18.69
CA VAL A 338 -6.05 18.38 19.60
C VAL A 338 -6.54 19.73 19.08
N ILE A 339 -6.53 19.94 17.76
CA ILE A 339 -7.08 21.14 17.11
C ILE A 339 -8.61 21.13 17.09
N ALA A 340 -9.26 19.99 16.86
CA ALA A 340 -10.72 19.89 16.89
C ALA A 340 -11.29 20.30 18.27
N ASP A 341 -10.68 19.80 19.34
CA ASP A 341 -10.99 20.18 20.73
C ASP A 341 -10.61 21.66 20.99
N GLY A 342 -9.37 22.05 20.71
CA GLY A 342 -8.88 23.41 21.04
C GLY A 342 -9.51 24.55 20.24
N LYS A 343 -9.93 24.32 19.00
CA LYS A 343 -10.45 25.35 18.07
C LYS A 343 -11.98 25.34 17.97
N LEU A 344 -12.59 24.16 18.02
CA LEU A 344 -14.02 23.96 17.75
C LEU A 344 -14.76 23.29 18.92
N GLN A 345 -14.07 22.97 20.03
CA GLN A 345 -14.64 22.32 21.21
C GLN A 345 -15.24 20.93 20.89
N LEU A 346 -14.74 20.28 19.82
CA LEU A 346 -15.19 18.99 19.34
C LEU A 346 -14.42 17.86 20.02
N ALA A 347 -15.08 17.16 20.95
CA ALA A 347 -14.50 16.07 21.72
C ALA A 347 -14.28 14.75 20.93
N ASP A 348 -14.92 14.58 19.76
CA ASP A 348 -14.75 13.39 18.90
C ASP A 348 -14.58 13.78 17.41
N TYR A 349 -13.32 13.88 16.98
CA TYR A 349 -12.96 14.11 15.58
C TYR A 349 -13.26 12.91 14.67
N ALA A 350 -13.37 11.69 15.20
CA ALA A 350 -13.74 10.51 14.42
C ALA A 350 -15.25 10.49 14.09
N ALA A 351 -16.09 11.04 14.99
CA ALA A 351 -17.48 11.35 14.67
C ALA A 351 -17.56 12.40 13.55
N LEU A 352 -16.83 13.53 13.67
CA LEU A 352 -16.78 14.56 12.62
C LEU A 352 -16.40 13.98 11.23
N LEU A 353 -15.34 13.15 11.18
CA LEU A 353 -14.94 12.46 9.95
C LEU A 353 -15.98 11.48 9.41
N THR A 354 -16.90 11.00 10.25
CA THR A 354 -18.02 10.14 9.84
C THR A 354 -19.14 10.98 9.21
N HIS A 355 -19.52 12.09 9.84
CA HIS A 355 -20.52 13.03 9.29
C HIS A 355 -20.05 13.67 7.98
N ALA A 356 -18.81 14.15 7.91
CA ALA A 356 -18.24 14.75 6.70
C ALA A 356 -18.22 13.77 5.50
N ARG A 357 -18.00 12.47 5.76
CA ARG A 357 -18.10 11.39 4.75
C ARG A 357 -19.53 11.03 4.38
N ALA A 358 -20.48 11.14 5.31
CA ALA A 358 -21.89 10.91 5.04
C ALA A 358 -22.44 11.97 4.06
N GLY A 359 -22.02 13.23 4.20
CA GLY A 359 -22.38 14.33 3.30
C GLY A 359 -22.61 15.68 3.99
N ASP A 360 -22.61 15.69 5.32
CA ASP A 360 -22.83 16.88 6.16
C ASP A 360 -21.87 18.03 5.79
N GLY A 361 -22.44 19.13 5.27
CA GLY A 361 -21.69 20.29 4.80
C GLY A 361 -21.03 21.08 5.93
N VAL A 362 -21.64 21.11 7.13
CA VAL A 362 -21.06 21.74 8.33
C VAL A 362 -19.86 20.94 8.81
N ALA A 363 -19.98 19.61 8.88
CA ALA A 363 -18.88 18.72 9.24
C ALA A 363 -17.72 18.77 8.22
N GLN A 364 -18.02 18.94 6.93
CA GLN A 364 -17.01 19.17 5.89
C GLN A 364 -16.28 20.52 6.08
N ALA A 365 -17.01 21.61 6.32
CA ALA A 365 -16.41 22.92 6.57
C ALA A 365 -15.53 22.92 7.84
N GLN A 366 -16.00 22.30 8.93
CA GLN A 366 -15.23 22.12 10.16
C GLN A 366 -13.97 21.27 9.94
N ARG A 367 -14.05 20.20 9.15
CA ARG A 367 -12.88 19.39 8.74
C ARG A 367 -11.87 20.22 7.93
N GLU A 368 -12.32 21.05 6.99
CA GLU A 368 -11.45 21.93 6.19
C GLU A 368 -10.79 23.02 7.04
N GLN A 369 -11.50 23.55 8.04
CA GLN A 369 -10.93 24.47 9.02
C GLN A 369 -9.85 23.80 9.90
N ILE A 370 -10.10 22.58 10.40
CA ILE A 370 -9.10 21.78 11.14
C ILE A 370 -7.88 21.50 10.26
N GLU A 371 -8.07 21.10 9.00
CA GLU A 371 -7.00 20.86 8.03
C GLU A 371 -6.14 22.12 7.82
N THR A 372 -6.76 23.28 7.61
CA THR A 372 -6.08 24.57 7.42
C THR A 372 -5.24 24.94 8.65
N VAL A 373 -5.78 24.76 9.85
CA VAL A 373 -5.07 25.03 11.12
C VAL A 373 -3.95 23.99 11.35
N CYS A 374 -4.11 22.73 10.96
CA CYS A 374 -3.03 21.72 11.01
C CYS A 374 -1.83 22.12 10.15
N ASN A 375 -2.07 22.51 8.89
CA ASN A 375 -1.01 22.90 7.96
C ASN A 375 -0.30 24.17 8.44
N THR A 376 -1.06 25.20 8.84
CA THR A 376 -0.51 26.47 9.35
C THR A 376 0.30 26.26 10.64
N PHE A 377 -0.16 25.37 11.55
CA PHE A 377 0.59 25.03 12.77
C PHE A 377 1.94 24.38 12.45
N VAL A 378 1.98 23.38 11.56
CA VAL A 378 3.24 22.71 11.21
C VAL A 378 4.17 23.64 10.45
N GLU A 379 3.66 24.46 9.53
CA GLU A 379 4.49 25.43 8.82
C GLU A 379 5.17 26.39 9.80
N ARG A 380 4.41 27.00 10.71
CA ARG A 380 4.94 28.04 11.62
C ARG A 380 5.73 27.46 12.79
N ALA A 381 5.17 26.53 13.55
CA ALA A 381 5.81 26.01 14.76
C ALA A 381 6.92 24.97 14.50
N ILE A 382 6.91 24.29 13.33
CA ILE A 382 7.88 23.22 13.03
C ILE A 382 8.82 23.58 11.87
N ILE A 383 8.30 24.03 10.71
CA ILE A 383 9.15 24.36 9.55
C ILE A 383 9.90 25.69 9.77
N ARG A 384 9.20 26.73 10.21
CA ARG A 384 9.76 28.07 10.50
C ARG A 384 10.30 28.23 11.93
N GLN A 385 9.94 27.32 12.85
CA GLN A 385 10.35 27.30 14.26
C GLN A 385 9.96 28.56 15.05
N GLU A 386 8.78 29.11 14.75
CA GLU A 386 8.16 30.20 15.51
C GLU A 386 7.73 29.75 16.92
N ALA A 387 7.69 30.67 17.89
CA ALA A 387 7.36 30.35 19.28
C ALA A 387 5.95 29.77 19.43
N LEU A 388 5.82 28.67 20.18
CA LEU A 388 4.57 27.92 20.34
C LEU A 388 3.43 28.79 20.89
N GLU A 389 3.76 29.67 21.83
CA GLU A 389 2.83 30.59 22.48
C GLU A 389 2.24 31.61 21.49
N LEU A 390 3.07 32.10 20.55
CA LEU A 390 2.64 33.02 19.49
C LEU A 390 1.73 32.32 18.48
N VAL A 391 2.19 31.18 17.95
CA VAL A 391 1.44 30.38 16.96
C VAL A 391 0.11 29.89 17.57
N ALA A 392 0.10 29.48 18.84
CA ALA A 392 -1.12 29.08 19.53
C ALA A 392 -2.04 30.25 19.89
N ALA A 393 -1.51 31.46 20.14
CA ALA A 393 -2.36 32.64 20.34
C ALA A 393 -3.08 33.03 19.03
N GLU A 394 -2.34 33.15 17.93
CA GLU A 394 -2.91 33.53 16.62
C GLU A 394 -3.88 32.48 16.07
N LEU A 395 -3.57 31.18 16.21
CA LEU A 395 -4.48 30.11 15.80
C LEU A 395 -5.66 29.90 16.78
N GLN A 396 -5.70 30.62 17.90
CA GLN A 396 -6.71 30.50 18.98
C GLN A 396 -6.72 29.09 19.62
N LEU A 397 -5.53 28.54 19.86
CA LEU A 397 -5.26 27.23 20.47
C LEU A 397 -4.60 27.34 21.86
N ALA A 398 -4.61 28.53 22.48
CA ALA A 398 -3.92 28.79 23.76
C ALA A 398 -4.31 27.80 24.87
N GLY A 399 -5.58 27.39 24.94
CA GLY A 399 -6.08 26.40 25.91
C GLY A 399 -5.55 24.97 25.72
N VAL A 400 -4.83 24.67 24.63
CA VAL A 400 -4.30 23.33 24.31
C VAL A 400 -2.78 23.27 24.11
N ILE A 401 -2.04 24.34 24.42
CA ILE A 401 -0.57 24.43 24.28
C ILE A 401 0.15 23.21 24.88
N ALA A 402 -0.24 22.75 26.07
CA ALA A 402 0.37 21.59 26.73
C ALA A 402 0.23 20.27 25.95
N ARG A 403 -0.76 20.14 25.05
CA ARG A 403 -0.93 19.01 24.14
C ARG A 403 -0.24 19.24 22.79
N LEU A 404 -0.12 20.49 22.34
CA LEU A 404 0.63 20.86 21.14
C LEU A 404 2.15 20.76 21.32
N GLN A 405 2.68 21.03 22.52
CA GLN A 405 4.11 21.01 22.79
C GLN A 405 4.81 19.66 22.46
N PRO A 406 4.31 18.47 22.88
CA PRO A 406 4.91 17.20 22.47
C PRO A 406 4.75 16.91 20.97
N LEU A 407 3.67 17.37 20.33
CA LEU A 407 3.47 17.24 18.88
C LEU A 407 4.47 18.10 18.10
N MET A 408 4.72 19.34 18.56
CA MET A 408 5.75 20.24 18.01
C MET A 408 7.15 19.63 18.15
N GLN A 409 7.48 19.08 19.33
CA GLN A 409 8.77 18.41 19.56
C GLN A 409 8.94 17.20 18.64
N HIS A 410 7.91 16.36 18.47
CA HIS A 410 7.94 15.21 17.56
C HIS A 410 8.09 15.66 16.09
N GLY A 411 7.36 16.69 15.67
CA GLY A 411 7.43 17.25 14.32
C GLY A 411 8.80 17.87 14.01
N THR A 412 9.40 18.58 14.96
CA THR A 412 10.75 19.16 14.83
C THR A 412 11.82 18.06 14.73
N GLN A 413 11.70 17.00 15.55
CA GLN A 413 12.56 15.82 15.44
C GLN A 413 12.38 15.12 14.08
N MET A 414 11.15 14.99 13.57
CA MET A 414 10.90 14.46 12.23
C MET A 414 11.53 15.33 11.15
N LEU A 415 11.42 16.66 11.23
CA LEU A 415 12.01 17.59 10.28
C LEU A 415 13.54 17.45 10.20
N VAL A 416 14.21 17.31 11.35
CA VAL A 416 15.66 17.05 11.39
C VAL A 416 15.99 15.69 10.77
N ALA A 417 15.25 14.64 11.13
CA ALA A 417 15.52 13.28 10.65
C ALA A 417 15.11 13.02 9.19
N LEU A 418 14.24 13.85 8.60
CA LEU A 418 13.90 13.88 7.17
C LEU A 418 14.94 14.65 6.32
N ARG A 419 15.73 15.53 6.96
CA ARG A 419 16.82 16.28 6.32
C ARG A 419 18.16 15.57 6.43
N ASP A 420 18.36 14.70 7.42
CA ASP A 420 19.54 13.84 7.53
C ASP A 420 19.41 12.52 6.74
N ASN A 421 19.44 12.64 5.41
CA ASN A 421 19.58 11.50 4.51
C ASN A 421 21.07 11.23 4.15
N THR A 422 22.02 11.92 4.81
CA THR A 422 23.48 11.72 4.61
C THR A 422 23.91 10.27 4.89
N GLN A 423 23.16 9.61 5.78
CA GLN A 423 23.33 8.21 6.15
C GLN A 423 23.11 7.25 4.96
N GLU A 424 22.39 7.62 3.90
CA GLU A 424 22.09 6.72 2.76
C GLU A 424 23.35 6.32 1.98
N ILE A 425 24.04 7.29 1.39
CA ILE A 425 25.32 7.05 0.72
C ILE A 425 26.40 6.70 1.75
N GLY A 426 26.39 7.35 2.92
CA GLY A 426 27.37 7.13 3.98
C GLY A 426 27.44 5.68 4.47
N TYR A 427 26.30 5.03 4.70
CA TYR A 427 26.29 3.61 5.11
C TYR A 427 26.49 2.63 3.96
N LEU A 428 26.13 2.97 2.72
CA LEU A 428 26.50 2.16 1.55
C LEU A 428 28.04 2.10 1.43
N LEU A 429 28.72 3.25 1.44
CA LEU A 429 30.19 3.32 1.41
C LEU A 429 30.83 2.63 2.62
N LYS A 430 30.26 2.82 3.83
CA LYS A 430 30.73 2.12 5.04
C LYS A 430 30.59 0.59 4.92
N GLY A 431 29.50 0.11 4.33
CA GLY A 431 29.25 -1.31 4.08
C GLY A 431 30.25 -1.92 3.10
N LEU A 432 30.50 -1.23 1.98
CA LEU A 432 31.51 -1.62 0.99
C LEU A 432 32.93 -1.63 1.61
N ALA A 433 33.21 -0.75 2.57
CA ALA A 433 34.44 -0.78 3.38
C ALA A 433 34.43 -1.83 4.53
N GLY A 434 33.52 -2.82 4.51
CA GLY A 434 33.42 -3.89 5.51
C GLY A 434 32.90 -3.47 6.89
N GLY A 435 32.40 -2.24 7.03
CA GLY A 435 31.97 -1.66 8.31
C GLY A 435 30.51 -1.97 8.68
N TYR A 436 30.24 -2.12 9.97
CA TYR A 436 28.89 -2.42 10.48
C TYR A 436 27.87 -1.30 10.19
N ILE A 437 26.76 -1.67 9.56
CA ILE A 437 25.59 -0.82 9.29
C ILE A 437 24.50 -1.10 10.36
N PRO A 438 24.03 -0.09 11.11
CA PRO A 438 23.00 -0.26 12.14
C PRO A 438 21.68 -0.81 11.59
N GLY A 439 21.02 -1.67 12.37
CA GLY A 439 19.65 -2.09 12.11
C GLY A 439 18.62 -0.99 12.48
N ALA A 440 17.50 -0.96 11.76
CA ALA A 440 16.34 -0.12 12.04
C ALA A 440 15.05 -0.86 11.61
N PRO A 441 13.87 -0.54 12.13
CA PRO A 441 12.64 -1.06 11.53
C PRO A 441 12.37 -0.36 10.19
N GLY A 442 11.97 -1.13 9.18
CA GLY A 442 11.27 -0.59 8.02
C GLY A 442 9.77 -0.59 8.29
N GLY A 443 9.05 0.38 7.74
CA GLY A 443 7.66 0.66 8.08
C GLY A 443 7.11 1.85 7.29
N ASP A 444 5.94 2.35 7.68
CA ASP A 444 5.25 3.37 6.91
C ASP A 444 5.54 4.77 7.49
N LEU A 445 6.09 5.68 6.69
CA LEU A 445 6.63 6.96 7.19
C LEU A 445 5.58 7.84 7.89
N ILE A 446 4.34 7.85 7.40
CA ILE A 446 3.24 8.59 8.02
C ILE A 446 2.81 7.89 9.32
N ARG A 447 2.64 6.56 9.32
CA ARG A 447 2.15 5.83 10.50
C ARG A 447 3.19 5.70 11.61
N ASP A 448 4.39 5.24 11.27
CA ASP A 448 5.47 4.93 12.20
C ASP A 448 6.34 6.17 12.54
N GLY A 449 6.32 7.21 11.71
CA GLY A 449 6.98 8.50 11.99
C GLY A 449 8.48 8.35 12.26
N LEU A 450 8.95 8.93 13.37
CA LEU A 450 10.35 8.82 13.81
C LEU A 450 10.89 7.38 13.93
N ALA A 451 10.04 6.37 14.12
CA ALA A 451 10.52 5.01 14.33
C ALA A 451 11.27 4.43 13.10
N VAL A 452 10.97 4.91 11.89
CA VAL A 452 11.59 4.48 10.62
C VAL A 452 12.63 5.46 10.08
N LEU A 453 12.98 6.49 10.87
CA LEU A 453 13.96 7.52 10.54
C LEU A 453 15.16 7.50 11.52
N PRO A 454 16.28 8.15 11.17
CA PRO A 454 16.69 8.54 9.81
C PRO A 454 17.01 7.30 8.94
N THR A 455 17.21 7.53 7.66
CA THR A 455 17.43 6.49 6.64
C THR A 455 18.91 6.03 6.61
N GLY A 456 19.30 5.31 5.55
CA GLY A 456 20.61 4.67 5.37
C GLY A 456 20.84 3.38 6.17
N ARG A 457 19.83 2.90 6.89
CA ARG A 457 19.98 1.80 7.87
C ARG A 457 19.57 0.44 7.33
N ASN A 458 20.08 -0.63 7.95
CA ASN A 458 19.84 -2.01 7.55
C ASN A 458 18.44 -2.46 8.01
N ILE A 459 17.41 -1.99 7.31
CA ILE A 459 16.00 -2.13 7.68
C ILE A 459 15.59 -3.57 7.95
N HIS A 460 14.72 -3.80 8.92
CA HIS A 460 14.14 -5.10 9.27
C HIS A 460 12.63 -4.97 9.52
N SER A 461 11.89 -6.08 9.44
CA SER A 461 10.49 -6.12 9.87
C SER A 461 10.37 -6.20 11.41
N LEU A 462 9.27 -6.77 11.91
CA LEU A 462 8.95 -6.95 13.34
C LEU A 462 8.93 -8.43 13.76
N ASP A 463 8.88 -8.70 15.07
CA ASP A 463 8.72 -10.07 15.62
C ASP A 463 7.36 -10.65 15.22
N PRO A 464 7.29 -11.72 14.39
CA PRO A 464 6.03 -12.29 13.92
C PRO A 464 5.16 -12.83 15.06
N PHE A 465 5.75 -13.18 16.22
CA PHE A 465 4.98 -13.64 17.39
C PHE A 465 4.28 -12.52 18.16
N ARG A 466 4.46 -11.25 17.76
CA ARG A 466 3.79 -10.07 18.36
C ARG A 466 2.62 -9.56 17.50
N ILE A 467 2.37 -10.20 16.35
CA ILE A 467 1.22 -9.96 15.47
C ILE A 467 0.01 -10.78 15.96
N PRO A 468 -1.23 -10.25 15.94
CA PRO A 468 -1.57 -8.84 15.73
C PRO A 468 -1.27 -7.99 16.97
N GLY A 469 -0.90 -6.73 16.75
CA GLY A 469 -0.85 -5.69 17.78
C GLY A 469 -2.23 -5.41 18.38
N GLU A 470 -2.32 -4.80 19.55
CA GLU A 470 -3.62 -4.56 20.19
C GLU A 470 -4.44 -3.47 19.47
N SER A 471 -3.80 -2.39 19.04
CA SER A 471 -4.41 -1.37 18.18
C SER A 471 -4.84 -1.96 16.83
N ALA A 472 -3.99 -2.80 16.23
CA ALA A 472 -4.31 -3.54 15.00
C ALA A 472 -5.51 -4.48 15.18
N TYR A 473 -5.61 -5.18 16.32
CA TYR A 473 -6.75 -6.02 16.67
C TYR A 473 -8.06 -5.20 16.79
N LYS A 474 -8.00 -4.02 17.41
CA LYS A 474 -9.13 -3.09 17.57
C LYS A 474 -9.53 -2.41 16.25
N ARG A 475 -8.60 -2.18 15.32
CA ARG A 475 -8.91 -1.66 13.96
C ARG A 475 -9.46 -2.75 13.03
N GLY A 476 -8.84 -3.94 13.02
CA GLY A 476 -9.30 -5.08 12.21
C GLY A 476 -10.72 -5.56 12.55
N ILE A 477 -11.20 -5.36 13.78
CA ILE A 477 -12.62 -5.56 14.13
C ILE A 477 -13.51 -4.54 13.40
N ARG A 478 -13.22 -3.24 13.52
CA ARG A 478 -14.01 -2.18 12.89
C ARG A 478 -14.04 -2.30 11.36
N ILE A 479 -12.93 -2.72 10.74
CA ILE A 479 -12.86 -3.01 9.29
C ILE A 479 -13.81 -4.15 8.91
N ALA A 480 -13.80 -5.26 9.66
CA ALA A 480 -14.69 -6.39 9.41
C ALA A 480 -16.18 -6.04 9.68
N GLU A 481 -16.47 -5.21 10.67
CA GLU A 481 -17.83 -4.72 10.94
C GLU A 481 -18.34 -3.79 9.83
N ALA A 482 -17.50 -2.87 9.33
CA ALA A 482 -17.84 -2.00 8.21
C ALA A 482 -18.10 -2.80 6.92
N LEU A 483 -17.23 -3.77 6.61
CA LEU A 483 -17.38 -4.65 5.44
C LEU A 483 -18.68 -5.48 5.49
N ILE A 484 -19.01 -6.04 6.65
CA ILE A 484 -20.28 -6.75 6.85
C ILE A 484 -21.48 -5.80 6.77
N SER A 485 -21.34 -4.56 7.26
CA SER A 485 -22.43 -3.57 7.19
C SER A 485 -22.71 -3.13 5.75
N ALA A 486 -21.68 -2.84 4.95
CA ALA A 486 -21.80 -2.45 3.54
C ALA A 486 -22.49 -3.56 2.72
N HIS A 487 -21.98 -4.79 2.82
CA HIS A 487 -22.60 -5.95 2.17
C HIS A 487 -24.07 -6.13 2.59
N ARG A 488 -24.41 -5.91 3.86
CA ARG A 488 -25.79 -5.98 4.34
C ARG A 488 -26.69 -4.87 3.77
N SER A 489 -26.22 -3.64 3.60
CA SER A 489 -26.99 -2.59 2.91
C SER A 489 -27.23 -2.92 1.44
N GLU A 490 -26.23 -3.48 0.76
CA GLU A 490 -26.30 -3.85 -0.67
C GLU A 490 -27.15 -5.11 -0.93
N ASN A 491 -27.22 -6.05 0.03
CA ASN A 491 -27.82 -7.37 -0.14
C ASN A 491 -29.04 -7.59 0.78
N ALA A 492 -29.96 -6.62 0.82
CA ALA A 492 -31.25 -6.72 1.53
C ALA A 492 -31.15 -7.17 3.01
N GLY A 493 -30.09 -6.78 3.71
CA GLY A 493 -29.82 -7.12 5.12
C GLY A 493 -29.15 -8.48 5.34
N ALA A 494 -28.88 -9.26 4.29
CA ALA A 494 -28.27 -10.59 4.37
C ALA A 494 -26.77 -10.54 4.72
N TYR A 495 -26.31 -11.51 5.52
CA TYR A 495 -24.89 -11.65 5.86
C TYR A 495 -24.14 -12.40 4.74
N PRO A 496 -22.86 -12.06 4.48
CA PRO A 496 -22.05 -12.80 3.52
C PRO A 496 -21.74 -14.20 4.10
N GLU A 497 -22.04 -15.27 3.35
CA GLU A 497 -21.76 -16.64 3.81
C GLU A 497 -20.27 -16.94 3.89
N THR A 498 -19.50 -16.41 2.93
CA THR A 498 -18.05 -16.57 2.76
C THR A 498 -17.45 -15.24 2.29
N ILE A 499 -16.26 -14.90 2.80
CA ILE A 499 -15.47 -13.76 2.32
C ILE A 499 -14.09 -14.29 1.91
N ALA A 500 -13.72 -14.10 0.64
CA ALA A 500 -12.37 -14.38 0.16
C ALA A 500 -11.46 -13.17 0.47
N GLN A 501 -10.32 -13.38 1.15
CA GLN A 501 -9.39 -12.32 1.50
C GLN A 501 -7.95 -12.72 1.19
N VAL A 502 -7.22 -11.85 0.51
CA VAL A 502 -5.77 -11.97 0.28
C VAL A 502 -5.02 -11.37 1.48
N LEU A 503 -3.96 -12.03 1.94
CA LEU A 503 -3.09 -11.54 3.02
C LEU A 503 -1.68 -11.29 2.51
N TRP A 504 -1.26 -10.03 2.53
CA TRP A 504 0.09 -9.62 2.14
C TRP A 504 0.98 -9.41 3.36
N GLY A 505 2.24 -9.88 3.28
CA GLY A 505 3.23 -9.67 4.33
C GLY A 505 3.54 -8.19 4.56
N LEU A 506 3.54 -7.38 3.49
CA LEU A 506 3.81 -5.95 3.53
C LEU A 506 2.80 -5.18 4.39
N ASP A 507 1.50 -5.32 4.09
CA ASP A 507 0.43 -4.74 4.91
C ASP A 507 0.48 -5.28 6.35
N THR A 508 0.65 -6.59 6.52
CA THR A 508 0.69 -7.24 7.83
C THR A 508 1.79 -6.66 8.73
N ILE A 509 2.95 -6.28 8.14
CA ILE A 509 4.04 -5.60 8.85
C ILE A 509 3.68 -4.14 9.15
N LYS A 510 3.32 -3.33 8.13
CA LYS A 510 3.00 -1.89 8.28
C LYS A 510 1.87 -1.64 9.28
N THR A 511 0.80 -2.44 9.21
CA THR A 511 -0.37 -2.32 10.09
C THR A 511 -0.18 -2.96 11.47
N LYS A 512 0.91 -3.72 11.66
CA LYS A 512 1.11 -4.63 12.81
C LYS A 512 -0.03 -5.66 12.93
N GLY A 513 -0.66 -6.02 11.81
CA GLY A 513 -1.59 -7.15 11.65
C GLY A 513 -3.08 -6.83 11.50
N GLU A 514 -3.47 -5.70 10.93
CA GLU A 514 -4.89 -5.32 10.79
C GLU A 514 -5.66 -6.26 9.85
N SER A 515 -5.19 -6.45 8.62
CA SER A 515 -5.72 -7.44 7.67
C SER A 515 -5.75 -8.85 8.28
N SER A 516 -4.66 -9.24 8.95
CA SER A 516 -4.52 -10.54 9.61
C SER A 516 -5.59 -10.80 10.68
N ARG A 517 -6.23 -9.76 11.25
CA ARG A 517 -7.35 -9.89 12.20
C ARG A 517 -8.70 -9.99 11.50
N SER A 518 -8.87 -9.32 10.35
CA SER A 518 -10.11 -9.25 9.57
C SER A 518 -10.67 -10.65 9.25
N CYS A 519 -9.81 -11.60 8.92
CA CYS A 519 -10.20 -12.98 8.57
C CYS A 519 -10.89 -13.75 9.72
N TRP A 520 -10.75 -13.32 10.97
CA TRP A 520 -11.11 -14.14 12.14
C TRP A 520 -12.48 -13.76 12.71
N GLY A 521 -13.56 -14.17 12.06
CA GLY A 521 -14.93 -14.09 12.57
C GLY A 521 -15.04 -14.66 14.00
N GLY A 522 -15.03 -13.78 15.00
CA GLY A 522 -15.21 -14.15 16.41
C GLY A 522 -14.17 -15.10 17.03
N SER A 523 -12.87 -14.93 16.75
CA SER A 523 -11.79 -15.63 17.48
C SER A 523 -10.89 -14.66 18.27
N GLY A 524 -10.64 -14.98 19.54
CA GLY A 524 -9.84 -14.17 20.46
C GLY A 524 -8.44 -14.73 20.63
N HIS A 525 -7.49 -13.84 20.89
CA HIS A 525 -6.06 -14.15 20.99
C HIS A 525 -5.61 -14.25 22.44
N GLY A 526 -5.06 -15.41 22.84
CA GLY A 526 -4.30 -15.49 24.09
C GLY A 526 -2.95 -14.80 23.93
N ARG A 527 -2.53 -13.99 24.91
CA ARG A 527 -1.15 -13.49 25.03
C ARG A 527 -0.46 -14.13 26.23
N GLY A 528 0.72 -14.69 26.02
CA GLY A 528 1.56 -15.20 27.11
C GLY A 528 2.24 -14.07 27.89
N LYS A 529 2.88 -14.39 29.02
CA LYS A 529 3.63 -13.42 29.86
C LYS A 529 4.72 -12.64 29.11
N THR A 530 5.18 -13.13 27.96
CA THR A 530 6.16 -12.47 27.07
C THR A 530 5.50 -11.65 25.94
N ALA A 531 4.23 -11.27 26.09
CA ALA A 531 3.38 -10.61 25.09
C ALA A 531 3.21 -11.34 23.73
N ARG A 532 3.70 -12.58 23.59
CA ARG A 532 3.58 -13.40 22.38
C ARG A 532 2.17 -13.99 22.23
N ALA A 533 1.68 -14.00 21.00
CA ALA A 533 0.47 -14.70 20.56
C ALA A 533 0.53 -16.21 20.88
N LYS A 534 -0.51 -16.73 21.54
CA LYS A 534 -0.70 -18.17 21.81
C LYS A 534 -2.19 -18.55 21.88
N GLY A 535 -2.68 -19.24 20.85
CA GLY A 535 -3.99 -19.89 20.81
C GLY A 535 -5.16 -19.00 20.37
N CYS A 536 -6.07 -19.58 19.58
CA CYS A 536 -7.20 -18.91 18.95
C CYS A 536 -8.51 -19.71 19.11
N VAL A 537 -9.28 -19.47 20.18
CA VAL A 537 -10.70 -19.82 20.27
C VAL A 537 -11.41 -18.77 21.12
N MET A 538 -12.56 -18.25 20.66
CA MET A 538 -13.55 -17.61 21.52
C MET A 538 -14.86 -18.42 21.49
N PRO A 539 -15.51 -18.63 22.64
CA PRO A 539 -16.81 -19.31 22.69
C PRO A 539 -17.91 -18.42 22.10
N SER A 540 -18.95 -19.03 21.53
CA SER A 540 -20.07 -18.31 20.92
C SER A 540 -20.91 -17.50 21.92
N SER A 541 -20.74 -17.68 23.23
CA SER A 541 -21.31 -16.80 24.26
C SER A 541 -20.65 -15.40 24.27
N ARG A 542 -19.34 -15.29 24.01
CA ARG A 542 -18.67 -13.98 23.94
C ARG A 542 -18.90 -13.21 22.64
N LEU A 543 -19.54 -13.83 21.65
CA LEU A 543 -20.15 -13.14 20.51
C LEU A 543 -21.55 -12.59 20.82
N ARG A 544 -22.19 -13.05 21.91
CA ARG A 544 -23.52 -12.59 22.36
C ARG A 544 -23.38 -11.40 23.32
N ASN A 545 -22.53 -11.52 24.34
CA ASN A 545 -22.27 -10.47 25.34
C ASN A 545 -21.33 -9.34 24.85
N TRP A 546 -21.42 -8.94 23.58
CA TRP A 546 -20.81 -7.71 23.04
C TRP A 546 -21.86 -6.66 22.65
N GLY A 547 -23.15 -6.94 22.92
CA GLY A 547 -24.27 -6.03 22.68
C GLY A 547 -24.90 -5.44 23.95
N ASP A 548 -24.23 -5.51 25.12
CA ASP A 548 -24.79 -5.05 26.40
C ASP A 548 -24.73 -3.51 26.56
N ARG A 549 -25.27 -2.78 25.57
CA ARG A 549 -25.80 -1.41 25.68
C ARG A 549 -26.73 -1.12 24.50
N ALA A 550 -27.98 -0.73 24.80
CA ALA A 550 -29.14 -0.61 23.91
C ALA A 550 -29.66 -1.95 23.32
N SER A 551 -30.99 -2.05 23.20
CA SER A 551 -31.72 -3.31 23.00
C SER A 551 -32.47 -3.36 21.67
N MET A 552 -32.27 -4.43 20.88
CA MET A 552 -33.34 -5.25 20.28
C MET A 552 -32.79 -6.40 19.40
N CYS A 553 -33.53 -7.51 19.35
CA CYS A 553 -33.56 -8.59 18.37
C CYS A 553 -32.32 -8.91 17.48
N GLY A 554 -31.79 -10.14 17.65
CA GLY A 554 -31.02 -10.85 16.60
C GLY A 554 -29.51 -10.95 16.84
N GLY A 555 -29.03 -12.13 17.24
CA GLY A 555 -27.60 -12.40 17.43
C GLY A 555 -26.83 -12.59 16.12
N ARG A 556 -25.62 -12.02 16.02
CA ARG A 556 -24.77 -12.11 14.81
C ARG A 556 -24.27 -13.55 14.56
N PRO A 557 -24.42 -14.10 13.34
CA PRO A 557 -23.85 -15.41 12.98
C PRO A 557 -22.32 -15.33 12.81
N ARG A 558 -21.65 -16.49 12.69
CA ARG A 558 -20.28 -16.55 12.16
C ARG A 558 -20.33 -16.64 10.64
N VAL A 559 -19.65 -15.72 9.95
CA VAL A 559 -19.21 -15.95 8.56
C VAL A 559 -18.36 -17.22 8.58
N CYS A 560 -18.73 -18.20 7.74
CA CYS A 560 -18.31 -19.61 7.80
C CYS A 560 -18.52 -20.33 9.16
N SER A 561 -19.48 -21.27 9.21
CA SER A 561 -19.63 -22.23 10.31
C SER A 561 -18.71 -23.44 10.12
N ALA A 562 -17.56 -23.44 10.80
CA ALA A 562 -16.66 -24.60 10.83
C ALA A 562 -17.27 -25.76 11.64
N THR A 563 -18.03 -26.64 10.98
CA THR A 563 -18.51 -27.91 11.54
C THR A 563 -17.31 -28.77 11.97
N PRO A 564 -17.30 -29.36 13.18
CA PRO A 564 -16.15 -30.11 13.66
C PRO A 564 -16.03 -31.46 12.93
N LEU A 565 -15.33 -31.47 11.79
CA LEU A 565 -14.96 -32.69 11.07
C LEU A 565 -14.16 -33.63 11.99
N PRO A 566 -14.47 -34.94 12.03
CA PRO A 566 -13.75 -35.88 12.88
C PRO A 566 -12.28 -35.97 12.45
N ALA A 567 -11.37 -35.89 13.41
CA ALA A 567 -9.94 -35.65 13.19
C ALA A 567 -9.22 -36.80 12.46
N ARG A 568 -9.27 -36.82 11.11
CA ARG A 568 -8.39 -37.64 10.26
C ARG A 568 -8.29 -37.26 8.77
N TRP A 569 -8.58 -36.02 8.38
CA TRP A 569 -8.35 -35.54 7.01
C TRP A 569 -7.51 -34.26 6.98
N THR A 570 -6.57 -34.21 6.04
CA THR A 570 -5.80 -33.01 5.67
C THR A 570 -6.71 -32.00 4.98
N CYS A 571 -6.46 -30.71 5.18
CA CYS A 571 -7.16 -29.65 4.46
C CYS A 571 -6.87 -29.78 2.95
N SER A 572 -7.92 -29.96 2.13
CA SER A 572 -7.77 -29.81 0.68
C SER A 572 -7.75 -28.33 0.32
N ILE A 573 -6.86 -27.97 -0.60
CA ILE A 573 -6.89 -26.70 -1.33
C ILE A 573 -7.26 -27.09 -2.75
N ASP A 574 -8.56 -27.22 -3.00
CA ASP A 574 -9.08 -27.60 -4.31
C ASP A 574 -8.99 -26.40 -5.27
N TRP A 575 -7.95 -26.40 -6.11
CA TRP A 575 -7.63 -25.31 -7.03
C TRP A 575 -8.19 -25.64 -8.43
N CYS A 576 -9.14 -24.82 -8.91
CA CYS A 576 -9.92 -25.12 -10.10
C CYS A 576 -9.15 -24.89 -11.42
N ALA A 577 -8.27 -25.84 -11.77
CA ALA A 577 -7.55 -25.84 -13.03
C ALA A 577 -8.48 -26.22 -14.21
N LYS A 578 -8.97 -25.22 -14.96
CA LYS A 578 -9.73 -25.42 -16.21
C LYS A 578 -8.88 -26.14 -17.28
N ARG A 579 -8.91 -27.48 -17.29
CA ARG A 579 -8.43 -28.28 -18.44
C ARG A 579 -9.54 -28.41 -19.48
N HIS A 580 -9.40 -27.73 -20.62
CA HIS A 580 -10.21 -28.02 -21.80
C HIS A 580 -9.87 -29.42 -22.35
N ARG A 581 -10.87 -30.30 -22.41
CA ARG A 581 -11.04 -31.36 -23.44
C ARG A 581 -12.54 -31.64 -23.61
N PRO A 582 -12.97 -32.12 -24.79
CA PRO A 582 -14.36 -31.93 -25.25
C PRO A 582 -15.38 -32.83 -24.56
N MET A 583 -16.62 -32.34 -24.51
CA MET A 583 -17.79 -33.18 -24.20
C MET A 583 -17.92 -34.32 -25.22
N ASN A 584 -18.31 -35.50 -24.74
CA ASN A 584 -19.06 -36.44 -25.58
C ASN A 584 -20.15 -37.11 -24.73
N ARG A 585 -21.41 -37.09 -25.22
CA ARG A 585 -22.58 -37.61 -24.48
C ARG A 585 -22.72 -39.12 -24.73
N ARG A 586 -23.06 -39.88 -23.69
CA ARG A 586 -24.01 -41.03 -23.77
C ARG A 586 -24.45 -41.49 -22.37
N ASN A 587 -25.68 -42.00 -22.30
CA ASN A 587 -26.29 -42.52 -21.07
C ASN A 587 -25.82 -43.96 -20.80
N GLY A 588 -25.85 -44.41 -19.54
CA GLY A 588 -25.56 -45.80 -19.20
C GLY A 588 -25.67 -46.12 -17.70
N THR A 589 -26.87 -46.43 -17.23
CA THR A 589 -27.09 -47.06 -15.92
C THR A 589 -26.80 -48.56 -15.99
N ILE A 590 -25.72 -49.01 -15.33
CA ILE A 590 -25.42 -50.44 -15.13
C ILE A 590 -25.07 -50.67 -13.66
N SER A 591 -25.53 -51.79 -13.11
CA SER A 591 -25.31 -52.23 -11.71
C SER A 591 -24.18 -53.25 -11.62
N GLY A 592 -23.51 -53.31 -10.45
CA GLY A 592 -22.44 -54.27 -10.17
C GLY A 592 -22.28 -54.53 -8.67
N ARG A 593 -22.04 -55.79 -8.29
CA ARG A 593 -21.89 -56.25 -6.89
C ARG A 593 -20.42 -56.62 -6.58
N MET A 594 -20.20 -57.00 -5.31
CA MET A 594 -19.08 -57.78 -4.76
C MET A 594 -17.85 -56.97 -4.29
N SER A 595 -17.24 -57.29 -3.14
CA SER A 595 -17.70 -58.14 -2.03
C SER A 595 -17.01 -57.77 -0.70
N THR A 596 -17.62 -58.17 0.42
CA THR A 596 -17.08 -57.97 1.78
C THR A 596 -16.26 -59.17 2.26
N ARG A 597 -15.10 -58.91 2.88
CA ARG A 597 -14.55 -59.78 3.94
C ARG A 597 -13.96 -58.92 5.07
N CYS A 598 -14.24 -59.33 6.30
CA CYS A 598 -13.72 -58.68 7.51
C CYS A 598 -12.33 -59.23 7.86
N TRP A 599 -11.58 -58.48 8.67
CA TRP A 599 -11.02 -59.07 9.89
C TRP A 599 -11.09 -58.07 11.05
N GLN A 600 -11.26 -58.58 12.27
CA GLN A 600 -11.56 -57.78 13.47
C GLN A 600 -10.40 -57.80 14.48
N ARG A 601 -10.33 -56.73 15.29
CA ARG A 601 -9.79 -56.56 16.67
C ARG A 601 -9.10 -55.19 16.76
N GLY A 602 -9.29 -54.38 17.79
CA GLY A 602 -10.19 -54.43 18.95
C GLY A 602 -9.83 -53.24 19.88
N ARG A 603 -10.80 -52.51 20.43
CA ARG A 603 -10.55 -51.27 21.21
C ARG A 603 -10.95 -51.40 22.69
N ALA A 604 -10.28 -50.59 23.51
CA ALA A 604 -10.65 -50.18 24.88
C ALA A 604 -10.41 -51.23 26.00
N SER A 605 -10.39 -50.88 27.31
CA SER A 605 -10.68 -49.58 27.94
C SER A 605 -10.00 -49.32 29.31
N ARG A 606 -9.77 -48.04 29.64
CA ARG A 606 -9.91 -47.35 30.96
C ARG A 606 -9.53 -48.06 32.30
N ARG A 607 -8.61 -47.45 33.11
CA ARG A 607 -8.87 -46.74 34.41
C ARG A 607 -7.57 -46.41 35.20
N GLN A 608 -7.71 -45.56 36.23
CA GLN A 608 -6.71 -45.06 37.20
C GLN A 608 -6.79 -45.86 38.54
N PRO A 609 -5.80 -45.83 39.49
CA PRO A 609 -5.53 -44.67 40.37
C PRO A 609 -4.06 -44.50 40.88
N ARG A 610 -3.87 -43.71 41.97
CA ARG A 610 -2.59 -43.33 42.62
C ARG A 610 -2.23 -44.23 43.83
N ALA A 611 -0.94 -44.26 44.23
CA ALA A 611 -0.40 -43.83 45.56
C ALA A 611 0.76 -44.68 46.16
N SER A 612 1.41 -44.12 47.20
CA SER A 612 2.42 -44.70 48.13
C SER A 612 3.91 -44.66 47.74
N SER A 613 4.81 -44.78 48.74
CA SER A 613 6.28 -44.56 48.69
C SER A 613 6.99 -45.37 49.81
N PRO A 614 8.33 -45.50 49.81
CA PRO A 614 9.12 -44.79 50.85
C PRO A 614 10.54 -44.31 50.44
N ARG A 615 11.33 -43.83 51.42
CA ARG A 615 12.65 -43.13 51.32
C ARG A 615 13.89 -44.02 51.58
N ARG A 616 15.09 -43.41 51.39
CA ARG A 616 16.48 -43.75 51.88
C ARG A 616 17.35 -44.44 50.80
N LYS A 617 18.68 -44.23 50.69
CA LYS A 617 19.77 -43.67 51.56
C LYS A 617 20.80 -42.85 50.71
N ALA A 618 21.83 -42.25 51.34
CA ALA A 618 23.04 -41.63 50.75
C ALA A 618 24.32 -42.24 51.45
N PRO A 619 25.60 -41.79 51.30
CA PRO A 619 26.22 -40.69 50.51
C PRO A 619 27.61 -41.07 49.86
N THR A 620 28.50 -40.08 49.62
CA THR A 620 30.00 -40.16 49.38
C THR A 620 30.51 -40.75 48.03
N ALA A 621 31.72 -40.46 47.51
CA ALA A 621 32.94 -39.82 48.08
C ALA A 621 33.68 -38.84 47.09
N GLN A 622 34.89 -38.38 47.46
CA GLN A 622 35.74 -37.40 46.74
C GLN A 622 37.13 -37.99 46.34
N MET A 623 37.79 -37.47 45.28
CA MET A 623 39.23 -37.08 45.22
C MET A 623 39.63 -36.56 43.80
N TRP A 624 40.27 -35.38 43.66
CA TRP A 624 41.73 -35.11 43.45
C TRP A 624 42.30 -35.56 42.07
N THR A 625 43.19 -34.85 41.34
CA THR A 625 44.03 -33.65 41.67
C THR A 625 44.37 -32.77 40.43
N LYS A 626 45.01 -31.61 40.64
CA LYS A 626 45.54 -30.67 39.59
C LYS A 626 47.03 -30.93 39.24
N ARG A 627 47.45 -30.59 38.00
CA ARG A 627 48.73 -29.93 37.53
C ARG A 627 48.94 -30.21 36.03
N SER A 628 49.69 -29.45 35.21
CA SER A 628 50.32 -28.11 35.33
C SER A 628 50.65 -27.52 33.94
N ARG A 629 50.94 -26.20 33.85
CA ARG A 629 51.44 -25.54 32.61
C ARG A 629 52.92 -25.84 32.35
N ALA A 630 53.33 -25.82 31.08
CA ALA A 630 54.69 -25.47 30.63
C ALA A 630 54.63 -24.91 29.19
N ALA A 631 55.66 -24.16 28.77
CA ALA A 631 55.87 -23.69 27.40
C ALA A 631 57.28 -24.05 26.92
N PRO A 632 57.52 -24.06 25.60
CA PRO A 632 58.46 -23.10 25.02
C PRO A 632 57.86 -22.45 23.75
N GLY A 633 58.47 -21.47 23.08
CA GLY A 633 59.72 -20.72 23.33
C GLY A 633 60.24 -20.18 21.99
N ARG A 634 60.51 -18.87 21.89
CA ARG A 634 61.01 -18.25 20.65
C ARG A 634 62.51 -18.51 20.49
N ASN A 635 62.96 -18.63 19.23
CA ASN A 635 64.27 -18.12 18.79
C ASN A 635 64.26 -17.89 17.27
N ALA A 636 64.92 -16.81 16.85
CA ALA A 636 65.54 -16.65 15.52
C ALA A 636 67.07 -16.67 15.75
N PRO A 637 67.92 -16.74 14.70
CA PRO A 637 68.23 -15.53 13.93
C PRO A 637 68.52 -15.78 12.42
N ASN A 638 68.90 -14.69 11.75
CA ASN A 638 69.37 -14.56 10.36
C ASN A 638 68.30 -14.74 9.27
#